data_AF-A0A2K3DWL3-F1
#
_entry.id   AF-A0A2K3DWL3-F1
#
_cell.length_a   1.000
_cell.length_b   1.000
_cell.length_c   1.000
_cell.angle_alpha   90.00
_cell.angle_beta   90.00
_cell.angle_gamma   90.00
#
_symmetry.space_group_name_H-M   'P 1'
#
loop_
_entity.id
_entity.type
_entity.pdbx_description
1 polymer ?
#
loop_
_entity_poly.entity_id
_entity_poly.type
_entity_poly.pdbx_seq_one_letter_code
_entity_poly.pdbx_strand_id
1 'polypeptide(L)'
;MAAAQLCRHASEKVVGATFDQAAGQVLVTVQHDGVTTYDLEQRQVGSIPLGSRSALEFQTASVQHTIPGKGSVAASVVHDKSAKGYTLFLQESAVGAAAAKRTVADSSHRAAVPGPAHSVHFLHRAAAAGGQQQQQQQADGGLVRVAVVLQDGRVGVTDAAAAEPLALLPAPAGAGATRHLLATSAGATLAVLSQPSAGAAATLRVLRLTGSASADAAAGVSQARSLSLACPGGGAAHAVPVGLTLSPEFALVQWSNGHATAVHGLDAGQPGAATAAGGPLRPVNFPLCEAVGANGASSSGAAAAGGAAGGRKRKNAAAPGGADGGSSSRPRVLCAAVDGRQFVVLDLESGAAQSRICYSLHDAQYGCPLDSGSVDVDAPLLSLDPESCAMVGAAVRPDGAAVVRLGGAVHVLTLRPPQPVSLLSLVARLSVSAAAAAGKGGKEAGGGAGRGVAAELAALPAPVTLDASLLAGAAGGAAAAASAAAAAAVAAATGDDSADVLLAEVPASAVTRGDDICNSLIEQLAAALAAAAAATPAGGAGPAPPAALLESVVKTVQGRRQHGREVPAQLLSLAARALAAARQWQQLGALLLHVPPGGLAGCSEVLAAAAATAQYGLLPRLCTCLDDVEPGALVAALAAVLAPTTKATVAARKQHYDALRASAEARVAEAELAACGGSSLGAAAAPPPAGGGRRGRSAAAAAAAAPPPQDPAMALALAQCAAAAVDGWSYREVLLHPLLALPVDAPAVQVALRALPAPAVDALLGYCAKWVGVYTGGGLGELAAGVVLPQELLFPYLHQVLEWARMTIDAHLVKLLTARAPSPALQSLEAALAAALEGGGRLAALRGTLEHMAAAAPLPAAHMAVAAQYTAEVLDLRVR
;
A
#
# COMPACT_ATOMS: atom_id res chain seq x y z
N MET A 1 4.58 12.56 17.76
CA MET A 1 4.34 13.84 17.08
C MET A 1 4.68 14.96 18.08
N ALA A 2 5.21 16.09 17.63
CA ALA A 2 5.51 17.26 18.47
C ALA A 2 4.82 18.50 17.90
N ALA A 3 4.42 19.46 18.75
CA ALA A 3 3.85 20.73 18.31
C ALA A 3 4.77 21.90 18.64
N ALA A 4 4.85 22.84 17.71
CA ALA A 4 5.65 24.05 17.80
C ALA A 4 4.77 25.24 17.39
N GLN A 5 4.61 26.23 18.27
CA GLN A 5 3.88 27.45 17.91
C GLN A 5 4.79 28.39 17.13
N LEU A 6 4.33 28.90 15.98
CA LEU A 6 5.11 29.86 15.16
C LEU A 6 4.86 31.30 15.59
N CYS A 7 3.58 31.68 15.73
CA CYS A 7 3.19 33.04 16.08
C CYS A 7 1.84 33.07 16.81
N ARG A 8 1.53 34.23 17.40
CA ARG A 8 0.23 34.54 18.03
C ARG A 8 -0.17 35.95 17.69
N HIS A 9 -1.34 36.10 17.09
CA HIS A 9 -1.99 37.40 16.88
C HIS A 9 -3.43 37.35 17.41
N ALA A 10 -4.09 38.50 17.46
CA ALA A 10 -5.54 38.53 17.66
C ALA A 10 -6.21 37.80 16.48
N SER A 11 -7.18 36.93 16.76
CA SER A 11 -7.84 36.09 15.75
C SER A 11 -8.41 36.90 14.58
N GLU A 12 -9.01 38.05 14.87
CA GLU A 12 -9.61 38.97 13.88
C GLU A 12 -8.58 39.61 12.94
N LYS A 13 -7.29 39.62 13.31
CA LYS A 13 -6.22 40.19 12.49
C LYS A 13 -5.59 39.18 11.55
N VAL A 14 -5.74 37.87 11.77
CA VAL A 14 -5.11 36.86 10.92
C VAL A 14 -6.02 36.56 9.74
N VAL A 15 -5.65 37.04 8.54
CA VAL A 15 -6.40 36.78 7.31
C VAL A 15 -6.28 35.31 6.92
N GLY A 16 -5.09 34.75 7.08
CA GLY A 16 -4.85 33.32 6.89
C GLY A 16 -3.37 32.98 6.91
N ALA A 17 -3.08 31.71 6.71
CA ALA A 17 -1.73 31.22 6.53
C ALA A 17 -1.68 30.26 5.35
N THR A 18 -0.52 30.13 4.73
CA THR A 18 -0.24 29.21 3.63
C THR A 18 1.13 28.55 3.83
N PHE A 19 1.37 27.46 3.11
CA PHE A 19 2.59 26.66 3.27
C PHE A 19 3.32 26.49 1.93
N ASP A 20 4.57 26.97 1.85
CA ASP A 20 5.46 26.73 0.72
C ASP A 20 6.16 25.39 0.90
N GLN A 21 5.64 24.36 0.22
CA GLN A 21 6.18 23.01 0.25
C GLN A 21 7.65 22.94 -0.24
N ALA A 22 8.05 23.81 -1.17
CA ALA A 22 9.40 23.76 -1.76
C ALA A 22 10.46 24.18 -0.74
N ALA A 23 10.22 25.29 -0.03
CA ALA A 23 11.13 25.79 0.99
C ALA A 23 10.91 25.16 2.37
N GLY A 24 9.73 24.60 2.63
CA GLY A 24 9.31 24.24 3.99
C GLY A 24 9.11 25.50 4.84
N GLN A 25 8.39 26.48 4.30
CA GLN A 25 8.15 27.76 4.98
C GLN A 25 6.65 28.00 5.15
N VAL A 26 6.27 28.62 6.26
CA VAL A 26 4.89 29.00 6.58
C VAL A 26 4.75 30.50 6.44
N LEU A 27 3.80 30.93 5.63
CA LEU A 27 3.45 32.34 5.46
C LEU A 27 2.21 32.66 6.26
N VAL A 28 2.27 33.74 7.03
CA VAL A 28 1.15 34.23 7.83
C VAL A 28 0.80 35.63 7.35
N THR A 29 -0.42 35.80 6.85
CA THR A 29 -0.96 37.10 6.40
C THR A 29 -1.75 37.73 7.52
N VAL A 30 -1.28 38.88 7.99
CA VAL A 30 -1.89 39.63 9.09
C VAL A 30 -2.40 40.96 8.55
N GLN A 31 -3.68 41.21 8.77
CA GLN A 31 -4.41 42.39 8.35
C GLN A 31 -3.77 43.66 8.95
N HIS A 32 -3.59 44.69 8.11
CA HIS A 32 -2.91 45.97 8.40
C HIS A 32 -1.43 45.92 8.81
N ASP A 33 -0.84 44.72 8.94
CA ASP A 33 0.58 44.55 9.25
C ASP A 33 1.33 44.16 7.97
N GLY A 34 1.10 42.94 7.49
CA GLY A 34 1.77 42.42 6.31
C GLY A 34 1.77 40.90 6.23
N VAL A 35 2.73 40.38 5.48
CA VAL A 35 2.98 38.94 5.32
C VAL A 35 4.28 38.62 6.02
N THR A 36 4.27 37.66 6.95
CA THR A 36 5.46 37.20 7.65
C THR A 36 5.73 35.74 7.31
N THR A 37 6.97 35.43 6.97
CA THR A 37 7.42 34.08 6.59
C THR A 37 8.25 33.47 7.70
N TYR A 38 7.88 32.28 8.15
CA TYR A 38 8.58 31.48 9.15
C TYR A 38 9.11 30.20 8.52
N ASP A 39 10.24 29.69 9.00
CA ASP A 39 10.65 28.31 8.74
C ASP A 39 10.01 27.33 9.75
N LEU A 40 10.20 26.03 9.52
CA LEU A 40 9.73 24.99 10.44
C LEU A 40 10.49 24.98 11.78
N GLU A 41 11.64 25.67 11.88
CA GLU A 41 12.39 25.88 13.12
C GLU A 41 11.89 27.10 13.92
N GLN A 42 10.72 27.65 13.54
CA GLN A 42 10.08 28.82 14.15
C GLN A 42 10.84 30.14 13.95
N ARG A 43 11.85 30.18 13.07
CA ARG A 43 12.59 31.42 12.78
C ARG A 43 11.85 32.23 11.75
N GLN A 44 11.73 33.53 12.01
CA GLN A 44 11.24 34.48 11.02
C GLN A 44 12.29 34.67 9.93
N VAL A 45 11.97 34.23 8.71
CA VAL A 45 12.86 34.28 7.54
C VAL A 45 12.62 35.55 6.72
N GLY A 46 11.40 36.12 6.78
CA GLY A 46 11.04 37.31 6.02
C GLY A 46 9.81 38.03 6.55
N SER A 47 9.67 39.30 6.20
CA SER A 47 8.45 40.08 6.44
C SER A 47 8.27 41.13 5.34
N ILE A 48 7.04 41.24 4.86
CA ILE A 48 6.63 42.14 3.80
C ILE A 48 5.43 42.96 4.31
N PRO A 49 5.62 44.24 4.68
CA PRO A 49 4.53 45.07 5.17
C PRO A 49 3.51 45.36 4.05
N LEU A 50 2.22 45.49 4.38
CA LEU A 50 1.18 45.83 3.40
C LEU A 50 1.40 47.22 2.78
N GLY A 51 1.78 48.19 3.62
CA GLY A 51 1.95 49.60 3.26
C GLY A 51 1.17 50.52 4.21
N SER A 52 1.48 51.81 4.22
CA SER A 52 0.89 52.79 5.16
C SER A 52 -0.51 53.28 4.78
N ARG A 53 -1.10 52.78 3.69
CA ARG A 53 -2.42 53.20 3.21
C ARG A 53 -3.52 52.47 3.98
N SER A 54 -4.27 53.19 4.81
CA SER A 54 -5.35 52.64 5.64
C SER A 54 -6.53 52.04 4.85
N ALA A 55 -6.69 52.41 3.58
CA ALA A 55 -7.76 51.90 2.71
C ALA A 55 -7.46 50.52 2.08
N LEU A 56 -6.24 49.99 2.27
CA LEU A 56 -5.83 48.71 1.72
C LEU A 56 -6.08 47.58 2.71
N GLU A 57 -6.67 46.49 2.21
CA GLU A 57 -6.93 45.30 3.00
C GLU A 57 -6.57 44.04 2.21
N PHE A 58 -5.99 43.04 2.87
CA PHE A 58 -5.79 41.75 2.23
C PHE A 58 -7.13 41.08 2.03
N GLN A 59 -7.43 40.68 0.81
CA GLN A 59 -8.67 39.98 0.48
C GLN A 59 -8.57 38.49 0.79
N THR A 60 -7.37 37.91 0.63
CA THR A 60 -7.09 36.49 0.83
C THR A 60 -5.75 36.31 1.54
N ALA A 61 -5.49 35.10 2.06
CA ALA A 61 -4.15 34.74 2.47
C ALA A 61 -3.18 34.84 1.27
N SER A 62 -1.97 35.32 1.54
CA SER A 62 -0.89 35.41 0.57
C SER A 62 -0.21 34.05 0.40
N VAL A 63 0.36 33.80 -0.77
CA VAL A 63 1.15 32.60 -1.07
C VAL A 63 2.55 32.99 -1.50
N GLN A 64 3.50 32.07 -1.35
CA GLN A 64 4.87 32.22 -1.84
C GLN A 64 5.31 30.92 -2.49
N HIS A 65 6.12 31.05 -3.53
CA HIS A 65 6.82 29.94 -4.15
C HIS A 65 8.31 30.26 -4.23
N THR A 66 9.12 29.40 -3.62
CA THR A 66 10.57 29.52 -3.65
C THR A 66 11.14 28.74 -4.83
N ILE A 67 11.83 29.45 -5.72
CA ILE A 67 12.52 28.90 -6.88
C ILE A 67 13.99 28.67 -6.51
N PRO A 68 14.46 27.40 -6.44
CA PRO A 68 15.84 27.09 -6.06
C PRO A 68 16.86 27.89 -6.89
N GLY A 69 17.72 28.64 -6.19
CA GLY A 69 18.78 29.45 -6.80
C GLY A 69 18.34 30.78 -7.44
N LYS A 70 17.04 31.07 -7.57
CA LYS A 70 16.52 32.33 -8.15
C LYS A 70 15.84 33.26 -7.15
N GLY A 71 15.35 32.72 -6.03
CA GLY A 71 14.71 33.50 -4.98
C GLY A 71 13.29 33.02 -4.72
N SER A 72 12.44 33.90 -4.19
CA SER A 72 11.04 33.58 -3.92
C SER A 72 10.11 34.63 -4.53
N VAL A 73 8.96 34.19 -5.05
CA VAL A 73 7.89 35.10 -5.50
C VAL A 73 6.72 34.96 -4.55
N ALA A 74 6.23 36.07 -4.01
CA ALA A 74 5.03 36.14 -3.19
C ALA A 74 3.88 36.78 -3.97
N ALA A 75 2.66 36.27 -3.81
CA ALA A 75 1.45 36.78 -4.44
C ALA A 75 0.42 37.14 -3.38
N SER A 76 -0.13 38.35 -3.45
CA SER A 76 -1.13 38.88 -2.52
C SER A 76 -2.25 39.58 -3.26
N VAL A 77 -3.51 39.27 -2.92
CA VAL A 77 -4.66 40.02 -3.44
C VAL A 77 -5.09 41.04 -2.40
N VAL A 78 -5.11 42.31 -2.81
CA VAL A 78 -5.46 43.44 -1.95
C VAL A 78 -6.71 44.13 -2.50
N HIS A 79 -7.65 44.42 -1.62
CA HIS A 79 -8.81 45.24 -1.88
C HIS A 79 -8.49 46.69 -1.51
N ASP A 80 -8.61 47.59 -2.49
CA ASP A 80 -8.56 49.03 -2.25
C ASP A 80 -9.97 49.55 -2.06
N LYS A 81 -10.35 49.81 -0.81
CA LYS A 81 -11.69 50.33 -0.45
C LYS A 81 -11.98 51.69 -1.09
N SER A 82 -10.96 52.48 -1.38
CA SER A 82 -11.12 53.81 -1.97
C SER A 82 -11.45 53.73 -3.45
N ALA A 83 -10.81 52.80 -4.18
CA ALA A 83 -11.03 52.58 -5.60
C ALA A 83 -12.12 51.53 -5.90
N LYS A 84 -12.60 50.80 -4.89
CA LYS A 84 -13.50 49.64 -5.00
C LYS A 84 -12.95 48.58 -5.97
N GLY A 85 -11.62 48.48 -6.05
CA GLY A 85 -10.90 47.61 -6.97
C GLY A 85 -10.11 46.53 -6.23
N TYR A 86 -9.93 45.39 -6.87
CA TYR A 86 -9.09 44.30 -6.38
C TYR A 86 -7.84 44.22 -7.25
N THR A 87 -6.68 44.12 -6.61
CA THR A 87 -5.39 44.06 -7.31
C THR A 87 -4.56 42.90 -6.79
N LEU A 88 -4.04 42.09 -7.70
CA LEU A 88 -3.02 41.08 -7.43
C LEU A 88 -1.65 41.76 -7.47
N PHE A 89 -0.90 41.69 -6.39
CA PHE A 89 0.48 42.14 -6.29
C PHE A 89 1.42 40.93 -6.28
N LEU A 90 2.43 40.96 -7.15
CA LEU A 90 3.49 39.96 -7.23
C LEU A 90 4.79 40.57 -6.73
N GLN A 91 5.48 39.91 -5.82
CA GLN A 91 6.68 40.46 -5.20
C GLN A 91 7.83 39.46 -5.26
N GLU A 92 8.87 39.83 -5.99
CA GLU A 92 10.07 39.01 -6.13
C GLU A 92 11.10 39.37 -5.05
N SER A 93 11.67 38.33 -4.43
CA SER A 93 12.77 38.44 -3.47
C SER A 93 13.95 37.64 -4.01
N ALA A 94 15.01 38.33 -4.43
CA ALA A 94 16.20 37.69 -4.98
C ALA A 94 17.10 37.10 -3.87
N VAL A 95 17.77 35.98 -4.16
CA VAL A 95 18.73 35.36 -3.24
C VAL A 95 19.90 36.32 -2.98
N GLY A 96 20.11 36.72 -1.73
CA GLY A 96 21.25 37.54 -1.31
C GLY A 96 21.09 39.06 -1.48
N ALA A 97 19.96 39.54 -2.03
CA ALA A 97 19.65 40.96 -1.98
C ALA A 97 19.17 41.31 -0.55
N ALA A 98 19.83 42.28 0.10
CA ALA A 98 19.28 42.89 1.31
C ALA A 98 17.86 43.37 0.96
N ALA A 99 16.85 42.76 1.58
CA ALA A 99 15.44 43.03 1.28
C ALA A 99 15.20 44.54 1.36
N ALA A 100 15.21 45.21 0.22
CA ALA A 100 14.71 46.57 0.15
C ALA A 100 13.28 46.48 0.68
N LYS A 101 12.99 47.20 1.77
CA LYS A 101 11.71 47.20 2.50
C LYS A 101 10.57 47.71 1.60
N ARG A 102 10.26 46.99 0.53
CA ARG A 102 9.15 47.28 -0.38
C ARG A 102 7.90 46.71 0.23
N THR A 103 6.91 47.58 0.43
CA THR A 103 5.59 47.16 0.88
C THR A 103 4.86 46.45 -0.27
N VAL A 104 3.90 45.58 0.03
CA VAL A 104 3.06 44.90 -0.98
C VAL A 104 2.46 45.93 -1.96
N ALA A 105 1.94 47.04 -1.44
CA ALA A 105 1.30 48.10 -2.21
C ALA A 105 2.23 48.83 -3.20
N ASP A 106 3.55 48.74 -3.00
CA ASP A 106 4.56 49.41 -3.82
C ASP A 106 5.19 48.46 -4.87
N SER A 107 4.66 47.24 -5.01
CA SER A 107 5.16 46.33 -6.05
C SER A 107 4.89 46.88 -7.44
N SER A 108 5.90 46.80 -8.31
CA SER A 108 5.81 47.15 -9.74
C SER A 108 4.98 46.14 -10.53
N HIS A 109 4.89 44.89 -10.08
CA HIS A 109 4.15 43.83 -10.75
C HIS A 109 2.75 43.72 -10.14
N ARG A 110 1.76 44.25 -10.86
CA ARG A 110 0.38 44.23 -10.44
C ARG A 110 -0.57 43.88 -11.59
N ALA A 111 -1.61 43.12 -11.29
CA ALA A 111 -2.67 42.79 -12.23
C ALA A 111 -4.04 43.12 -11.61
N ALA A 112 -4.93 43.71 -12.40
CA ALA A 112 -6.31 43.98 -11.97
C ALA A 112 -7.07 42.65 -11.83
N VAL A 113 -7.75 42.47 -10.69
CA VAL A 113 -8.62 41.32 -10.45
C VAL A 113 -10.07 41.78 -10.67
N PRO A 114 -10.84 41.10 -11.53
CA PRO A 114 -12.15 41.58 -11.99
C PRO A 114 -13.26 41.51 -10.93
N GLY A 115 -12.98 40.94 -9.75
CA GLY A 115 -13.94 40.79 -8.66
C GLY A 115 -13.27 40.31 -7.37
N PRO A 116 -14.06 40.08 -6.32
CA PRO A 116 -13.52 39.59 -5.05
C PRO A 116 -12.90 38.21 -5.23
N ALA A 117 -11.64 38.09 -4.80
CA ALA A 117 -10.94 36.82 -4.78
C ALA A 117 -11.38 35.97 -3.57
N HIS A 118 -11.46 34.66 -3.80
CA HIS A 118 -11.62 33.64 -2.77
C HIS A 118 -10.26 33.15 -2.26
N SER A 119 -9.34 32.80 -3.18
CA SER A 119 -7.98 32.39 -2.82
C SER A 119 -7.00 32.57 -3.97
N VAL A 120 -5.70 32.54 -3.65
CA VAL A 120 -4.60 32.70 -4.60
C VAL A 120 -3.63 31.52 -4.46
N HIS A 121 -3.07 31.04 -5.56
CA HIS A 121 -2.29 29.79 -5.63
C HIS A 121 -1.13 29.91 -6.62
N PHE A 122 0.00 29.28 -6.31
CA PHE A 122 1.06 29.05 -7.29
C PHE A 122 0.91 27.68 -7.96
N LEU A 123 1.13 27.65 -9.27
CA LEU A 123 1.23 26.44 -10.08
C LEU A 123 2.61 26.37 -10.72
N HIS A 124 3.32 25.26 -10.51
CA HIS A 124 4.66 25.07 -11.02
C HIS A 124 4.89 23.63 -11.46
N ARG A 125 5.75 23.43 -12.46
CA ARG A 125 6.17 22.10 -12.89
C ARG A 125 7.54 21.79 -12.28
N ALA A 126 7.62 20.79 -11.42
CA ALA A 126 8.91 20.27 -10.97
C ALA A 126 9.67 19.74 -12.20
N ALA A 127 10.95 20.12 -12.35
CA ALA A 127 11.82 19.53 -13.36
C ALA A 127 11.92 18.03 -13.06
N ALA A 128 11.59 17.18 -14.04
CA ALA A 128 11.67 15.73 -13.87
C ALA A 128 13.12 15.37 -13.52
N ALA A 129 13.34 14.76 -12.35
CA ALA A 129 14.67 14.47 -11.81
C ALA A 129 15.42 13.33 -12.55
N GLY A 130 15.04 13.01 -13.80
CA GLY A 130 15.53 11.85 -14.53
C GLY A 130 15.94 12.16 -15.96
N GLY A 131 17.25 12.37 -16.17
CA GLY A 131 17.86 12.38 -17.52
C GLY A 131 18.98 13.41 -17.65
N GLN A 132 20.24 12.94 -17.74
CA GLN A 132 21.43 13.79 -17.95
C GLN A 132 21.40 14.61 -19.26
N GLN A 133 20.44 14.40 -20.15
CA GLN A 133 20.31 15.16 -21.41
C GLN A 133 19.47 16.45 -21.31
N GLN A 134 18.92 16.80 -20.14
CA GLN A 134 18.07 18.00 -19.98
C GLN A 134 18.79 19.27 -19.53
N GLN A 135 20.12 19.27 -19.40
CA GLN A 135 20.88 20.47 -18.99
C GLN A 135 20.76 21.65 -19.96
N GLN A 136 20.35 21.43 -21.21
CA GLN A 136 20.18 22.50 -22.21
C GLN A 136 18.75 23.05 -22.32
N GLN A 137 17.74 22.36 -21.76
CA GLN A 137 16.38 22.90 -21.58
C GLN A 137 16.17 23.58 -20.21
N GLN A 138 17.17 23.52 -19.33
CA GLN A 138 17.16 24.15 -18.00
C GLN A 138 17.31 25.69 -18.05
N ALA A 139 17.54 26.26 -19.24
CA ALA A 139 17.61 27.70 -19.47
C ALA A 139 16.22 28.37 -19.54
N ASP A 140 15.18 27.63 -19.92
CA ASP A 140 13.79 28.10 -19.78
C ASP A 140 13.42 27.99 -18.30
N GLY A 141 13.45 29.13 -17.60
CA GLY A 141 13.01 29.23 -16.21
C GLY A 141 11.67 28.50 -16.03
N GLY A 142 11.63 27.56 -15.10
CA GLY A 142 10.45 26.73 -14.86
C GLY A 142 9.18 27.57 -14.87
N LEU A 143 8.19 27.16 -15.67
CA LEU A 143 6.96 27.91 -15.88
C LEU A 143 6.19 27.97 -14.56
N VAL A 144 6.21 29.13 -13.90
CA VAL A 144 5.48 29.40 -12.66
C VAL A 144 4.32 30.32 -12.98
N ARG A 145 3.09 29.88 -12.68
CA ARG A 145 1.88 30.67 -12.87
C ARG A 145 1.21 30.97 -11.55
N VAL A 146 0.54 32.12 -11.48
CA VAL A 146 -0.30 32.51 -10.35
C VAL A 146 -1.75 32.36 -10.75
N ALA A 147 -2.50 31.55 -10.00
CA ALA A 147 -3.92 31.34 -10.19
C ALA A 147 -4.70 32.06 -9.08
N VAL A 148 -5.66 32.89 -9.47
CA VAL A 148 -6.60 33.59 -8.60
C VAL A 148 -7.97 32.94 -8.77
N VAL A 149 -8.51 32.35 -7.71
CA VAL A 149 -9.88 31.82 -7.70
C VAL A 149 -10.80 32.92 -7.20
N LEU A 150 -11.80 33.30 -7.99
CA LEU A 150 -12.79 34.32 -7.66
C LEU A 150 -13.93 33.73 -6.84
N GLN A 151 -14.69 34.56 -6.12
CA GLN A 151 -15.83 34.10 -5.31
C GLN A 151 -16.96 33.46 -6.12
N ASP A 152 -17.02 33.69 -7.44
CA ASP A 152 -17.95 33.04 -8.37
C ASP A 152 -17.44 31.69 -8.92
N GLY A 153 -16.27 31.23 -8.45
CA GLY A 153 -15.64 29.98 -8.87
C GLY A 153 -14.88 30.05 -10.21
N ARG A 154 -14.82 31.21 -10.88
CA ARG A 154 -13.93 31.40 -12.02
C ARG A 154 -12.47 31.47 -11.57
N VAL A 155 -11.57 31.05 -12.44
CA VAL A 155 -10.13 31.04 -12.17
C VAL A 155 -9.43 31.95 -13.18
N GLY A 156 -8.77 32.97 -12.69
CA GLY A 156 -7.87 33.81 -13.46
C GLY A 156 -6.44 33.33 -13.30
N VAL A 157 -5.64 33.36 -14.36
CA VAL A 157 -4.24 32.94 -14.33
C VAL A 157 -3.37 34.04 -14.94
N THR A 158 -2.22 34.30 -14.35
CA THR A 158 -1.18 35.17 -14.93
C THR A 158 0.20 34.55 -14.74
N ASP A 159 1.19 35.03 -15.49
CA ASP A 159 2.58 34.66 -15.29
C ASP A 159 3.13 35.26 -13.98
N ALA A 160 3.93 34.49 -13.24
CA ALA A 160 4.60 35.03 -12.06
C ALA A 160 5.70 36.04 -12.42
N ALA A 161 6.32 35.89 -13.59
CA ALA A 161 7.44 36.72 -14.04
C ALA A 161 7.00 37.94 -14.88
N ALA A 162 5.79 37.91 -15.45
CA ALA A 162 5.30 38.99 -16.31
C ALA A 162 4.09 39.69 -15.68
N ALA A 163 4.06 41.03 -15.76
CA ALA A 163 2.91 41.83 -15.32
C ALA A 163 1.76 41.78 -16.35
N GLU A 164 1.38 40.56 -16.76
CA GLU A 164 0.30 40.35 -17.72
C GLU A 164 -1.07 40.47 -17.05
N PRO A 165 -2.09 40.94 -17.79
CA PRO A 165 -3.46 40.94 -17.30
C PRO A 165 -3.92 39.52 -16.96
N LEU A 166 -4.77 39.41 -15.94
CA LEU A 166 -5.29 38.12 -15.48
C LEU A 166 -6.17 37.47 -16.56
N ALA A 167 -5.70 36.38 -17.16
CA ALA A 167 -6.44 35.63 -18.16
C ALA A 167 -7.50 34.75 -17.47
N LEU A 168 -8.78 35.04 -17.69
CA LEU A 168 -9.88 34.28 -17.10
C LEU A 168 -10.15 32.99 -17.88
N LEU A 169 -10.14 31.87 -17.18
CA LEU A 169 -10.59 30.59 -17.74
C LEU A 169 -12.12 30.60 -17.95
N PRO A 170 -12.63 29.82 -18.92
CA PRO A 170 -14.06 29.69 -19.16
C PRO A 170 -14.82 29.32 -17.88
N ALA A 171 -15.95 30.00 -17.67
CA ALA A 171 -16.85 29.67 -16.58
C ALA A 171 -17.33 28.22 -16.72
N PRO A 172 -17.51 27.49 -15.60
CA PRO A 172 -18.03 26.13 -15.67
C PRO A 172 -19.46 26.16 -16.23
N ALA A 173 -19.79 25.20 -17.11
CA ALA A 173 -21.14 25.05 -17.63
C ALA A 173 -22.11 24.80 -16.46
N GLY A 174 -23.13 25.65 -16.32
CA GLY A 174 -24.10 25.57 -15.21
C GLY A 174 -23.69 26.31 -13.93
N ALA A 175 -22.79 27.31 -14.00
CA ALA A 175 -22.43 28.19 -12.89
C ALA A 175 -23.63 28.99 -12.35
N GLY A 176 -24.44 28.37 -11.48
CA GLY A 176 -25.32 29.11 -10.57
C GLY A 176 -24.51 29.84 -9.49
N ALA A 177 -25.18 30.66 -8.68
CA ALA A 177 -24.55 31.33 -7.55
C ALA A 177 -23.94 30.30 -6.59
N THR A 178 -22.62 30.16 -6.60
CA THR A 178 -21.88 29.25 -5.72
C THR A 178 -21.93 29.78 -4.30
N ARG A 179 -22.48 28.98 -3.37
CA ARG A 179 -22.51 29.33 -1.94
C ARG A 179 -21.28 28.85 -1.19
N HIS A 180 -20.76 27.68 -1.56
CA HIS A 180 -19.58 27.11 -0.92
C HIS A 180 -18.52 26.85 -1.98
N LEU A 181 -17.35 27.42 -1.77
CA LEU A 181 -16.22 27.35 -2.67
C LEU A 181 -14.99 27.02 -1.83
N LEU A 182 -14.18 26.07 -2.29
CA LEU A 182 -12.88 25.75 -1.72
C LEU A 182 -11.88 25.56 -2.86
N ALA A 183 -10.64 25.95 -2.64
CA ALA A 183 -9.59 25.71 -3.62
C ALA A 183 -8.24 25.51 -2.95
N THR A 184 -7.43 24.63 -3.52
CA THR A 184 -6.08 24.30 -3.06
C THR A 184 -5.22 23.90 -4.26
N SER A 185 -3.91 24.16 -4.20
CA SER A 185 -2.96 23.71 -5.22
C SER A 185 -1.85 22.84 -4.64
N ALA A 186 -1.25 22.02 -5.51
CA ALA A 186 -0.08 21.20 -5.23
C ALA A 186 0.69 21.02 -6.55
N GLY A 187 1.93 21.51 -6.61
CA GLY A 187 2.74 21.47 -7.82
C GLY A 187 2.05 22.11 -9.02
N ALA A 188 1.79 21.31 -10.05
CA ALA A 188 1.16 21.75 -11.30
C ALA A 188 -0.38 21.67 -11.30
N THR A 189 -0.98 21.27 -10.19
CA THR A 189 -2.42 20.94 -10.09
C THR A 189 -3.13 21.92 -9.17
N LEU A 190 -4.29 22.41 -9.60
CA LEU A 190 -5.23 23.22 -8.83
C LEU A 190 -6.57 22.48 -8.75
N ALA A 191 -7.04 22.21 -7.53
CA ALA A 191 -8.36 21.66 -7.29
C ALA A 191 -9.30 22.77 -6.84
N VAL A 192 -10.44 22.91 -7.51
CA VAL A 192 -11.52 23.87 -7.16
C VAL A 192 -12.79 23.08 -6.92
N LEU A 193 -13.29 23.11 -5.69
CA LEU A 193 -14.54 22.48 -5.29
C LEU A 193 -15.62 23.54 -5.13
N SER A 194 -16.76 23.36 -5.79
CA SER A 194 -17.90 24.29 -5.73
C SER A 194 -19.18 23.54 -5.39
N GLN A 195 -19.98 24.11 -4.49
CA GLN A 195 -21.31 23.60 -4.13
C GLN A 195 -22.33 24.74 -4.19
N PRO A 196 -23.43 24.59 -4.95
CA PRO A 196 -24.41 25.66 -5.16
C PRO A 196 -25.26 25.91 -3.90
N SER A 197 -25.60 24.85 -3.17
CA SER A 197 -26.36 24.93 -1.92
C SER A 197 -25.99 23.76 -1.00
N ALA A 198 -26.17 23.95 0.31
CA ALA A 198 -25.97 22.87 1.28
C ALA A 198 -26.78 21.62 0.90
N GLY A 199 -26.15 20.45 0.98
CA GLY A 199 -26.75 19.16 0.59
C GLY A 199 -26.78 18.88 -0.93
N ALA A 200 -26.50 19.85 -1.79
CA ALA A 200 -26.38 19.61 -3.24
C ALA A 200 -25.06 18.89 -3.58
N ALA A 201 -25.00 18.23 -4.74
CA ALA A 201 -23.75 17.64 -5.21
C ALA A 201 -22.67 18.72 -5.39
N ALA A 202 -21.46 18.45 -4.89
CA ALA A 202 -20.33 19.35 -5.04
C ALA A 202 -19.55 19.00 -6.31
N THR A 203 -19.19 19.99 -7.11
CA THR A 203 -18.39 19.79 -8.33
C THR A 203 -16.92 20.04 -8.03
N LEU A 204 -16.09 19.00 -8.13
CA LEU A 204 -14.64 19.09 -8.06
C LEU A 204 -14.05 19.24 -9.46
N ARG A 205 -13.42 20.39 -9.73
CA ARG A 205 -12.68 20.66 -10.97
C ARG A 205 -11.19 20.55 -10.70
N VAL A 206 -10.48 19.79 -11.54
CA VAL A 206 -9.03 19.64 -11.47
C VAL A 206 -8.44 20.36 -12.68
N LEU A 207 -7.75 21.46 -12.42
CA LEU A 207 -7.05 22.26 -13.41
C LEU A 207 -5.55 21.93 -13.35
N ARG A 208 -4.88 21.87 -14.49
CA ARG A 208 -3.46 21.53 -14.57
C ARG A 208 -2.71 22.49 -15.47
N LEU A 209 -1.46 22.78 -15.09
CA LEU A 209 -0.53 23.55 -15.89
C LEU A 209 -0.15 22.77 -17.17
N THR A 210 -0.40 23.35 -18.34
CA THR A 210 -0.08 22.76 -19.64
C THR A 210 1.21 23.32 -20.19
N GLY A 211 2.11 22.43 -20.65
CA GLY A 211 3.43 22.82 -21.18
C GLY A 211 3.42 23.30 -22.63
N SER A 212 2.31 23.20 -23.36
CA SER A 212 2.21 23.68 -24.74
C SER A 212 1.19 24.81 -24.84
N ALA A 213 1.53 25.84 -25.64
CA ALA A 213 0.60 26.84 -26.14
C ALA A 213 -0.36 26.18 -27.14
N SER A 214 -1.25 25.32 -26.65
CA SER A 214 -2.44 24.93 -27.41
C SER A 214 -3.31 26.17 -27.61
N ALA A 215 -3.89 26.34 -28.79
CA ALA A 215 -4.73 27.50 -29.14
C ALA A 215 -5.93 27.71 -28.18
N ASP A 216 -6.38 26.65 -27.50
CA ASP A 216 -7.45 26.69 -26.48
C ASP A 216 -6.94 26.96 -25.05
N ALA A 217 -5.62 26.98 -24.84
CA ALA A 217 -4.96 27.13 -23.53
C ALA A 217 -4.22 28.48 -23.41
N ALA A 218 -4.86 29.58 -23.83
CA ALA A 218 -4.28 30.93 -23.81
C ALA A 218 -3.71 31.36 -22.43
N ALA A 219 -4.11 30.70 -21.34
CA ALA A 219 -3.66 30.96 -19.97
C ALA A 219 -2.62 29.95 -19.42
N GLY A 220 -2.15 28.99 -20.23
CA GLY A 220 -1.20 27.95 -19.81
C GLY A 220 -1.74 26.94 -18.78
N VAL A 221 -3.04 26.99 -18.47
CA VAL A 221 -3.74 26.10 -17.55
C VAL A 221 -4.99 25.58 -18.24
N SER A 222 -5.24 24.29 -18.18
CA SER A 222 -6.46 23.67 -18.74
C SER A 222 -7.18 22.82 -17.71
N GLN A 223 -8.48 22.62 -17.92
CA GLN A 223 -9.25 21.70 -17.10
C GLN A 223 -8.94 20.26 -17.50
N ALA A 224 -8.25 19.54 -16.62
CA ALA A 224 -7.91 18.14 -16.84
C ALA A 224 -9.11 17.23 -16.58
N ARG A 225 -9.84 17.47 -15.48
CA ARG A 225 -10.95 16.60 -15.04
C ARG A 225 -12.04 17.37 -14.28
N SER A 226 -13.23 16.80 -14.23
CA SER A 226 -14.34 17.26 -13.38
C SER A 226 -15.11 16.06 -12.84
N LEU A 227 -15.50 16.09 -11.58
CA LEU A 227 -16.31 15.06 -10.93
C LEU A 227 -17.41 15.71 -10.09
N SER A 228 -18.63 15.18 -10.19
CA SER A 228 -19.72 15.51 -9.28
C SER A 228 -19.67 14.56 -8.08
N LEU A 229 -19.46 15.11 -6.89
CA LEU A 229 -19.41 14.40 -5.62
C LEU A 229 -20.77 14.46 -4.95
N ALA A 230 -21.38 13.29 -4.71
CA ALA A 230 -22.55 13.21 -3.86
C ALA A 230 -22.18 13.56 -2.42
N CYS A 231 -23.08 14.26 -1.70
CA CYS A 231 -22.90 14.50 -0.28
C CYS A 231 -22.87 13.16 0.48
N PRO A 232 -21.83 12.87 1.27
CA PRO A 232 -21.75 11.62 2.03
C PRO A 232 -22.80 11.59 3.15
N GLY A 233 -23.24 10.39 3.54
CA GLY A 233 -24.16 10.18 4.68
C GLY A 233 -25.65 10.01 4.33
N GLY A 234 -26.02 9.79 3.06
CA GLY A 234 -27.30 9.18 2.64
C GLY A 234 -28.63 9.91 2.96
N GLY A 235 -28.62 11.00 3.73
CA GLY A 235 -29.85 11.71 4.12
C GLY A 235 -29.66 13.03 4.88
N ALA A 236 -28.43 13.49 5.11
CA ALA A 236 -28.18 14.78 5.76
C ALA A 236 -28.34 15.93 4.74
N ALA A 237 -29.52 16.55 4.73
CA ALA A 237 -29.90 17.64 3.82
C ALA A 237 -29.02 18.92 3.88
N HIS A 238 -27.91 18.92 4.62
CA HIS A 238 -27.12 20.11 4.92
C HIS A 238 -25.59 19.90 4.92
N ALA A 239 -25.06 18.79 4.37
CA ALA A 239 -23.62 18.62 4.27
C ALA A 239 -23.01 19.66 3.32
N VAL A 240 -21.95 20.33 3.79
CA VAL A 240 -21.24 21.41 3.10
C VAL A 240 -19.75 21.11 3.19
N PRO A 241 -18.96 21.32 2.12
CA PRO A 241 -17.52 21.15 2.21
C PRO A 241 -16.92 22.27 3.07
N VAL A 242 -16.09 21.90 4.05
CA VAL A 242 -15.46 22.81 5.02
C VAL A 242 -13.94 22.86 4.89
N GLY A 243 -13.34 21.88 4.21
CA GLY A 243 -11.90 21.82 3.98
C GLY A 243 -11.58 21.09 2.68
N LEU A 244 -10.52 21.53 2.00
CA LEU A 244 -10.00 20.89 0.80
C LEU A 244 -8.48 20.90 0.86
N THR A 245 -7.87 19.72 0.82
CA THR A 245 -6.41 19.57 0.75
C THR A 245 -6.05 18.67 -0.42
N LEU A 246 -4.82 18.79 -0.91
CA LEU A 246 -4.40 18.13 -2.16
C LEU A 246 -3.02 17.53 -1.97
N SER A 247 -2.91 16.25 -2.29
CA SER A 247 -1.63 15.56 -2.50
C SER A 247 -1.40 15.36 -4.01
N PRO A 248 -0.23 14.86 -4.43
CA PRO A 248 0.00 14.52 -5.83
C PRO A 248 -1.04 13.51 -6.37
N GLU A 249 -1.46 12.54 -5.55
CA GLU A 249 -2.25 11.38 -5.98
C GLU A 249 -3.76 11.55 -5.77
N PHE A 250 -4.18 12.29 -4.73
CA PHE A 250 -5.60 12.46 -4.38
C PHE A 250 -5.94 13.85 -3.80
N ALA A 251 -7.22 14.22 -3.92
CA ALA A 251 -7.80 15.41 -3.28
C ALA A 251 -8.66 14.96 -2.10
N LEU A 252 -8.47 15.55 -0.92
CA LEU A 252 -9.25 15.23 0.28
C LEU A 252 -10.23 16.36 0.57
N VAL A 253 -11.53 16.04 0.51
CA VAL A 253 -12.63 16.93 0.85
C VAL A 253 -13.10 16.62 2.27
N GLN A 254 -13.12 17.61 3.14
CA GLN A 254 -13.72 17.53 4.46
C GLN A 254 -15.15 18.08 4.41
N TRP A 255 -16.10 17.35 5.00
CA TRP A 255 -17.51 17.72 5.05
C TRP A 255 -17.94 18.15 6.45
N SER A 256 -18.88 19.09 6.52
CA SER A 256 -19.47 19.62 7.76
C SER A 256 -20.21 18.58 8.60
N ASN A 257 -20.52 17.41 8.04
CA ASN A 257 -21.14 16.29 8.74
C ASN A 257 -20.10 15.28 9.28
N GLY A 258 -18.82 15.65 9.33
CA GLY A 258 -17.77 14.82 9.90
C GLY A 258 -17.36 13.67 8.99
N HIS A 259 -17.58 13.79 7.69
CA HIS A 259 -17.05 12.85 6.69
C HIS A 259 -15.84 13.46 5.98
N ALA A 260 -14.97 12.60 5.45
CA ALA A 260 -13.98 12.96 4.45
C ALA A 260 -14.21 12.17 3.16
N THR A 261 -13.91 12.78 2.01
CA THR A 261 -13.89 12.10 0.71
C THR A 261 -12.52 12.26 0.09
N ALA A 262 -11.78 11.15 -0.09
CA ALA A 262 -10.57 11.13 -0.90
C ALA A 262 -10.91 10.84 -2.35
N VAL A 263 -10.53 11.72 -3.27
CA VAL A 263 -10.75 11.56 -4.72
C VAL A 263 -9.43 11.22 -5.38
N HIS A 264 -9.27 9.96 -5.77
CA HIS A 264 -8.07 9.41 -6.39
C HIS A 264 -8.07 9.57 -7.92
N GLY A 265 -6.89 9.40 -8.52
CA GLY A 265 -6.71 9.41 -9.96
C GLY A 265 -6.45 10.79 -10.53
N LEU A 266 -5.75 11.65 -9.78
CA LEU A 266 -5.38 12.98 -10.24
C LEU A 266 -4.22 12.97 -11.26
N ASP A 267 -3.44 11.89 -11.31
CA ASP A 267 -2.18 11.83 -12.08
C ASP A 267 -2.31 11.66 -13.59
N ALA A 268 -3.51 11.37 -14.10
CA ALA A 268 -3.73 11.16 -15.52
C ALA A 268 -3.14 12.30 -16.39
N GLY A 269 -2.11 11.97 -17.18
CA GLY A 269 -1.39 12.93 -18.02
C GLY A 269 -0.05 13.44 -17.46
N GLN A 270 0.46 12.91 -16.34
CA GLN A 270 1.87 13.13 -16.00
C GLN A 270 2.78 12.36 -16.98
N PRO A 271 3.83 12.99 -17.52
CA PRO A 271 4.83 12.28 -18.30
C PRO A 271 5.54 11.26 -17.39
N GLY A 272 5.31 9.96 -17.63
CA GLY A 272 5.88 8.86 -16.84
C GLY A 272 4.86 7.98 -16.11
N ALA A 273 3.58 8.37 -16.03
CA ALA A 273 2.53 7.45 -15.56
C ALA A 273 2.37 6.31 -16.57
N ALA A 274 2.51 5.06 -16.11
CA ALA A 274 2.60 3.85 -16.96
C ALA A 274 1.37 3.61 -17.86
N THR A 275 0.28 4.37 -17.68
CA THR A 275 -0.90 4.35 -18.55
C THR A 275 -1.25 5.77 -18.99
N ALA A 276 -1.11 6.05 -20.30
CA ALA A 276 -1.46 7.34 -20.91
C ALA A 276 -2.95 7.71 -20.78
N ALA A 277 -3.81 6.72 -20.49
CA ALA A 277 -5.21 6.90 -20.14
C ALA A 277 -5.40 6.61 -18.64
N GLY A 278 -5.09 7.58 -17.78
CA GLY A 278 -5.30 7.41 -16.33
C GLY A 278 -6.76 7.07 -16.03
N GLY A 279 -7.01 6.14 -15.10
CA GLY A 279 -8.35 5.66 -14.75
C GLY A 279 -9.32 6.78 -14.32
N PRO A 280 -10.65 6.52 -14.24
CA PRO A 280 -11.63 7.51 -13.82
C PRO A 280 -11.33 8.04 -12.41
N LEU A 281 -11.79 9.25 -12.08
CA LEU A 281 -11.71 9.76 -10.70
C LEU A 281 -12.54 8.85 -9.79
N ARG A 282 -11.94 8.39 -8.69
CA ARG A 282 -12.56 7.45 -7.75
C ARG A 282 -12.72 8.12 -6.37
N PRO A 283 -13.94 8.56 -6.01
CA PRO A 283 -14.20 9.07 -4.67
C PRO A 283 -14.34 7.90 -3.67
N VAL A 284 -13.66 8.01 -2.53
CA VAL A 284 -13.76 7.10 -1.38
C VAL A 284 -14.18 7.92 -0.16
N ASN A 285 -15.28 7.54 0.48
CA ASN A 285 -15.87 8.26 1.60
C ASN A 285 -15.53 7.60 2.94
N PHE A 286 -15.19 8.41 3.93
CA PHE A 286 -14.81 7.97 5.28
C PHE A 286 -15.63 8.72 6.34
N PRO A 287 -16.30 8.03 7.28
CA PRO A 287 -16.86 8.67 8.47
C PRO A 287 -15.73 8.98 9.47
N LEU A 288 -15.44 10.25 9.73
CA LEU A 288 -14.35 10.67 10.62
C LEU A 288 -14.72 10.58 12.10
N CYS A 289 -15.99 10.83 12.45
CA CYS A 289 -16.43 10.88 13.85
C CYS A 289 -16.29 9.53 14.58
N GLU A 290 -16.40 8.41 13.86
CA GLU A 290 -16.21 7.06 14.42
C GLU A 290 -14.72 6.68 14.51
N ALA A 291 -13.88 7.25 13.65
CA ALA A 291 -12.48 6.88 13.49
C ALA A 291 -11.59 7.32 14.66
N VAL A 292 -11.91 8.46 15.30
CA VAL A 292 -11.12 8.98 16.43
C VAL A 292 -11.62 8.42 17.77
N GLY A 293 -12.94 8.28 17.95
CA GLY A 293 -13.53 7.74 19.18
C GLY A 293 -13.17 6.27 19.45
N ALA A 294 -12.93 5.48 18.40
CA ALA A 294 -12.54 4.08 18.55
C ALA A 294 -11.05 3.89 18.90
N ASN A 295 -10.19 4.88 18.64
CA ASN A 295 -8.73 4.77 18.75
C ASN A 295 -8.10 5.72 19.78
N GLY A 296 -8.85 6.69 20.31
CA GLY A 296 -8.41 7.52 21.42
C GLY A 296 -8.16 6.66 22.65
N ALA A 297 -6.87 6.46 22.97
CA ALA A 297 -6.30 5.78 24.13
C ALA A 297 -7.26 4.87 24.92
N SER A 298 -6.97 3.57 24.94
CA SER A 298 -7.37 2.68 26.03
C SER A 298 -7.10 3.35 27.37
N SER A 299 -8.11 4.01 27.92
CA SER A 299 -8.06 4.67 29.21
C SER A 299 -8.18 3.58 30.27
N SER A 300 -7.06 2.89 30.49
CA SER A 300 -6.73 2.31 31.79
C SER A 300 -6.44 3.44 32.78
N GLY A 301 -7.42 4.33 32.98
CA GLY A 301 -7.45 5.25 34.11
C GLY A 301 -7.95 4.47 35.30
N ALA A 302 -7.05 4.16 36.24
CA ALA A 302 -7.37 3.52 37.50
C ALA A 302 -8.63 4.16 38.13
N ALA A 303 -9.63 3.32 38.41
CA ALA A 303 -10.78 3.71 39.20
C ALA A 303 -10.29 4.26 40.54
N ALA A 304 -10.37 5.57 40.72
CA ALA A 304 -10.20 6.19 42.01
C ALA A 304 -11.33 5.68 42.91
N ALA A 305 -10.95 4.85 43.88
CA ALA A 305 -11.81 4.43 44.97
C ALA A 305 -12.28 5.67 45.74
N GLY A 306 -13.57 5.99 45.61
CA GLY A 306 -14.29 6.97 46.41
C GLY A 306 -15.67 6.42 46.70
N GLY A 307 -15.81 5.76 47.86
CA GLY A 307 -17.04 5.11 48.27
C GLY A 307 -18.15 6.07 48.72
N ALA A 308 -19.34 5.47 48.80
CA ALA A 308 -20.49 5.83 49.61
C ALA A 308 -21.55 6.79 49.03
N ALA A 309 -22.64 6.12 48.62
CA ALA A 309 -23.99 6.27 49.17
C ALA A 309 -24.98 7.24 48.50
N GLY A 310 -26.20 6.72 48.31
CA GLY A 310 -27.43 7.51 48.39
C GLY A 310 -28.22 7.59 47.09
N GLY A 311 -29.12 6.62 46.88
CA GLY A 311 -30.06 6.66 45.77
C GLY A 311 -31.03 7.85 45.82
N ARG A 312 -31.47 8.29 44.63
CA ARG A 312 -32.84 8.79 44.39
C ARG A 312 -33.06 8.95 42.88
N LYS A 313 -33.91 8.08 42.32
CA LYS A 313 -34.60 8.32 41.05
C LYS A 313 -35.37 9.64 41.16
N ARG A 314 -35.00 10.66 40.38
CA ARG A 314 -35.88 11.78 40.05
C ARG A 314 -36.06 11.86 38.54
N LYS A 315 -37.25 11.42 38.13
CA LYS A 315 -37.92 11.68 36.87
C LYS A 315 -38.24 13.18 36.86
N ASN A 316 -37.58 13.97 36.02
CA ASN A 316 -38.02 15.34 35.75
C ASN A 316 -38.60 15.40 34.34
N ALA A 317 -39.86 15.85 34.33
CA ALA A 317 -40.74 15.97 33.20
C ALA A 317 -40.32 17.11 32.28
N ALA A 318 -40.69 16.93 31.01
CA ALA A 318 -40.65 17.94 29.97
C ALA A 318 -41.46 19.19 30.37
N ALA A 319 -40.90 20.36 30.08
CA ALA A 319 -41.65 21.59 29.88
C ALA A 319 -41.64 21.91 28.37
N PRO A 320 -42.78 22.27 27.77
CA PRO A 320 -42.87 22.61 26.36
C PRO A 320 -42.61 24.11 26.16
N GLY A 321 -41.74 24.47 25.20
CA GLY A 321 -41.62 25.87 24.77
C GLY A 321 -40.29 26.17 24.08
N GLY A 322 -40.38 26.60 22.81
CA GLY A 322 -39.30 27.23 22.07
C GLY A 322 -38.77 26.39 20.91
N ALA A 323 -39.47 26.43 19.77
CA ALA A 323 -38.91 26.04 18.49
C ALA A 323 -37.93 27.12 18.04
N ASP A 324 -36.65 26.96 18.40
CA ASP A 324 -35.53 27.58 17.69
C ASP A 324 -34.51 26.49 17.41
N GLY A 325 -34.17 26.33 16.12
CA GLY A 325 -33.34 25.24 15.62
C GLY A 325 -31.96 25.22 16.27
N GLY A 326 -31.72 24.20 17.10
CA GLY A 326 -30.42 23.92 17.67
C GLY A 326 -29.39 23.73 16.56
N SER A 327 -28.38 24.61 16.53
CA SER A 327 -27.22 24.52 15.66
C SER A 327 -26.62 23.12 15.79
N SER A 328 -26.64 22.34 14.72
CA SER A 328 -25.79 21.16 14.61
C SER A 328 -24.34 21.61 14.85
N SER A 329 -23.78 21.21 15.99
CA SER A 329 -22.40 21.54 16.35
C SER A 329 -21.49 21.05 15.24
N ARG A 330 -20.86 21.98 14.51
CA ARG A 330 -19.90 21.63 13.47
C ARG A 330 -18.81 20.73 14.08
N PRO A 331 -18.44 19.63 13.43
CA PRO A 331 -17.42 18.73 13.94
C PRO A 331 -16.11 19.49 14.08
N ARG A 332 -15.53 19.51 15.28
CA ARG A 332 -14.20 20.09 15.54
C ARG A 332 -13.07 19.12 15.16
N VAL A 333 -13.27 18.43 14.05
CA VAL A 333 -12.27 17.56 13.43
C VAL A 333 -11.67 18.36 12.29
N LEU A 334 -10.37 18.22 12.06
CA LEU A 334 -9.68 18.78 10.91
C LEU A 334 -8.99 17.62 10.16
N CYS A 335 -9.01 17.62 8.83
CA CYS A 335 -8.24 16.62 8.09
C CYS A 335 -7.43 17.23 6.95
N ALA A 336 -6.26 16.65 6.69
CA ALA A 336 -5.38 17.06 5.59
C ALA A 336 -4.71 15.86 4.94
N ALA A 337 -4.60 15.89 3.61
CA ALA A 337 -3.75 14.98 2.88
C ALA A 337 -2.28 15.23 3.26
N VAL A 338 -1.59 14.19 3.75
CA VAL A 338 -0.19 14.28 4.21
C VAL A 338 0.76 13.95 3.08
N ASP A 339 0.50 12.84 2.38
CA ASP A 339 1.29 12.38 1.24
C ASP A 339 0.39 11.78 0.15
N GLY A 340 0.97 11.07 -0.82
CA GLY A 340 0.22 10.43 -1.91
C GLY A 340 -0.67 9.26 -1.49
N ARG A 341 -0.54 8.74 -0.26
CA ARG A 341 -1.27 7.57 0.23
C ARG A 341 -1.97 7.78 1.56
N GLN A 342 -1.68 8.86 2.29
CA GLN A 342 -2.07 9.03 3.68
C GLN A 342 -2.66 10.42 3.93
N PHE A 343 -3.62 10.48 4.84
CA PHE A 343 -4.17 11.72 5.37
C PHE A 343 -4.21 11.69 6.89
N VAL A 344 -4.05 12.85 7.52
CA VAL A 344 -4.16 12.99 8.97
C VAL A 344 -5.53 13.55 9.33
N VAL A 345 -6.07 13.07 10.44
CA VAL A 345 -7.27 13.55 11.10
C VAL A 345 -6.84 14.06 12.47
N LEU A 346 -7.24 15.28 12.80
CA LEU A 346 -7.00 15.94 14.07
C LEU A 346 -8.33 16.17 14.76
N ASP A 347 -8.47 15.69 15.97
CA ASP A 347 -9.63 15.89 16.82
C ASP A 347 -9.29 16.90 17.92
N LEU A 348 -10.02 18.01 17.91
CA LEU A 348 -9.85 19.11 18.85
C LEU A 348 -10.74 18.97 20.10
N GLU A 349 -11.58 17.92 20.22
CA GLU A 349 -12.54 17.69 21.32
C GLU A 349 -12.10 16.63 22.34
N SER A 350 -11.25 15.68 21.94
CA SER A 350 -10.99 14.43 22.69
C SER A 350 -10.14 14.57 23.98
N GLY A 351 -9.49 15.71 24.22
CA GLY A 351 -8.64 15.90 25.40
C GLY A 351 -9.37 16.44 26.64
N ALA A 352 -9.39 15.69 27.75
CA ALA A 352 -9.80 16.19 29.07
C ALA A 352 -8.97 17.39 29.59
N ALA A 353 -7.88 17.72 28.92
CA ALA A 353 -7.09 18.93 29.09
C ALA A 353 -7.35 19.90 27.93
N GLN A 354 -7.58 21.18 28.22
CA GLN A 354 -7.98 22.24 27.29
C GLN A 354 -7.00 22.52 26.12
N SER A 355 -5.92 21.75 26.02
CA SER A 355 -4.72 22.03 25.22
C SER A 355 -4.13 20.78 24.56
N ARG A 356 -4.89 19.70 24.38
CA ARG A 356 -4.40 18.46 23.75
C ARG A 356 -5.21 18.11 22.51
N ILE A 357 -4.52 17.96 21.38
CA ILE A 357 -5.10 17.51 20.10
C ILE A 357 -4.85 16.02 19.98
N CYS A 358 -5.89 15.24 19.71
CA CYS A 358 -5.73 13.84 19.32
C CYS A 358 -5.57 13.77 17.80
N TYR A 359 -4.68 12.91 17.32
CA TYR A 359 -4.48 12.70 15.89
C TYR A 359 -4.62 11.23 15.53
N SER A 360 -5.07 10.98 14.30
CA SER A 360 -4.98 9.69 13.65
C SER A 360 -4.53 9.86 12.20
N LEU A 361 -3.54 9.10 11.80
CA LEU A 361 -3.07 9.01 10.42
C LEU A 361 -3.84 7.89 9.74
N HIS A 362 -4.35 8.11 8.54
CA HIS A 362 -5.18 7.17 7.80
C HIS A 362 -4.63 6.93 6.41
N ASP A 363 -4.80 5.71 5.91
CA ASP A 363 -4.61 5.43 4.49
C ASP A 363 -5.75 6.06 3.65
N ALA A 364 -5.41 6.76 2.58
CA ALA A 364 -6.35 7.49 1.73
C ALA A 364 -7.17 6.59 0.80
N GLN A 365 -6.71 5.37 0.53
CA GLN A 365 -7.42 4.39 -0.29
C GLN A 365 -8.42 3.59 0.56
N TYR A 366 -8.01 3.18 1.76
CA TYR A 366 -8.76 2.26 2.61
C TYR A 366 -9.40 2.90 3.86
N GLY A 367 -8.99 4.12 4.21
CA GLY A 367 -9.42 4.84 5.41
C GLY A 367 -8.94 4.20 6.72
N CYS A 368 -8.01 3.24 6.67
CA CYS A 368 -7.56 2.53 7.86
C CYS A 368 -6.61 3.40 8.69
N PRO A 369 -6.76 3.42 10.03
CA PRO A 369 -5.83 4.13 10.90
C PRO A 369 -4.47 3.42 10.88
N LEU A 370 -3.42 4.18 10.58
CA LEU A 370 -2.02 3.74 10.48
C LEU A 370 -1.23 4.06 11.75
N ASP A 371 -1.47 5.23 12.30
CA ASP A 371 -0.90 5.70 13.55
C ASP A 371 -1.94 6.54 14.27
N SER A 372 -1.88 6.59 15.60
CA SER A 372 -2.71 7.52 16.36
C SER A 372 -1.97 7.96 17.61
N GLY A 373 -2.32 9.13 18.10
CA GLY A 373 -1.69 9.68 19.27
C GLY A 373 -2.31 10.99 19.66
N SER A 374 -1.57 11.75 20.44
CA SER A 374 -2.01 13.08 20.87
C SER A 374 -0.81 13.97 21.10
N VAL A 375 -1.04 15.26 20.97
CA VAL A 375 -0.01 16.29 21.09
C VAL A 375 -0.57 17.48 21.87
N ASP A 376 0.21 17.96 22.81
CA ASP A 376 -0.11 19.15 23.56
C ASP A 376 0.21 20.39 22.71
N VAL A 377 -0.72 21.33 22.67
CA VAL A 377 -0.64 22.59 21.95
C VAL A 377 -0.92 23.75 22.90
N ASP A 378 -0.18 24.84 22.76
CA ASP A 378 -0.40 26.06 23.56
C ASP A 378 -1.61 26.86 23.03
N ALA A 379 -2.81 26.28 23.12
CA ALA A 379 -4.07 26.90 22.70
C ALA A 379 -5.24 26.39 23.57
N PRO A 380 -6.19 27.27 23.96
CA PRO A 380 -7.38 26.88 24.72
C PRO A 380 -8.47 26.35 23.77
N LEU A 381 -8.32 25.11 23.30
CA LEU A 381 -9.09 24.51 22.21
C LEU A 381 -10.61 24.63 22.38
N LEU A 382 -11.12 24.39 23.60
CA LEU A 382 -12.56 24.44 23.88
C LEU A 382 -13.17 25.84 23.67
N SER A 383 -12.39 26.90 23.88
CA SER A 383 -12.83 28.29 23.72
C SER A 383 -12.73 28.81 22.29
N LEU A 384 -12.08 28.07 21.38
CA LEU A 384 -11.91 28.48 19.99
C LEU A 384 -13.21 28.25 19.21
N ASP A 385 -13.53 29.21 18.35
CA ASP A 385 -14.56 29.08 17.34
C ASP A 385 -14.08 28.12 16.23
N PRO A 386 -14.84 27.07 15.88
CA PRO A 386 -14.48 26.14 14.81
C PRO A 386 -14.14 26.82 13.48
N GLU A 387 -14.75 27.95 13.14
CA GLU A 387 -14.45 28.70 11.91
C GLU A 387 -13.04 29.31 11.91
N SER A 388 -12.50 29.55 13.11
CA SER A 388 -11.15 30.07 13.30
C SER A 388 -10.06 28.99 13.21
N CYS A 389 -10.46 27.72 13.20
CA CYS A 389 -9.57 26.56 13.10
C CYS A 389 -9.48 26.05 11.66
N ALA A 390 -8.27 25.86 11.12
CA ALA A 390 -8.10 25.36 9.76
C ALA A 390 -6.78 24.62 9.57
N MET A 391 -6.78 23.61 8.70
CA MET A 391 -5.55 23.05 8.15
C MET A 391 -4.98 24.01 7.11
N VAL A 392 -3.75 24.47 7.32
CA VAL A 392 -3.04 25.39 6.42
C VAL A 392 -2.34 24.62 5.30
N GLY A 393 -1.83 23.43 5.62
CA GLY A 393 -1.19 22.53 4.69
C GLY A 393 -0.51 21.38 5.41
N ALA A 394 -0.18 20.32 4.68
CA ALA A 394 0.70 19.26 5.16
C ALA A 394 1.77 18.96 4.11
N ALA A 395 2.95 18.57 4.58
CA ALA A 395 4.18 18.49 3.79
C ALA A 395 4.74 17.07 3.79
N VAL A 396 5.05 16.56 2.60
CA VAL A 396 5.88 15.36 2.38
C VAL A 396 7.35 15.76 2.50
N ARG A 397 7.83 15.96 3.73
CA ARG A 397 9.26 15.99 4.03
C ARG A 397 9.65 14.71 4.78
N PRO A 398 10.94 14.32 4.82
CA PRO A 398 11.39 13.15 5.59
C PRO A 398 10.91 13.16 7.05
N ASP A 399 10.61 14.33 7.60
CA ASP A 399 10.11 14.51 8.97
C ASP A 399 8.62 14.86 9.09
N GLY A 400 7.84 14.83 7.97
CA GLY A 400 6.39 15.09 7.91
C GLY A 400 5.87 16.28 8.72
N ALA A 401 5.45 17.40 8.11
CA ALA A 401 4.92 18.54 8.88
C ALA A 401 3.47 18.84 8.50
N ALA A 402 2.59 19.01 9.47
CA ALA A 402 1.23 19.51 9.29
C ALA A 402 1.09 20.88 9.96
N VAL A 403 0.62 21.88 9.24
CA VAL A 403 0.48 23.25 9.74
C VAL A 403 -1.00 23.51 10.03
N VAL A 404 -1.29 23.95 11.24
CA VAL A 404 -2.65 24.16 11.75
C VAL A 404 -2.80 25.58 12.27
N ARG A 405 -3.86 26.27 11.85
CA ARG A 405 -4.30 27.52 12.46
C ARG A 405 -5.32 27.19 13.53
N LEU A 406 -5.10 27.67 14.75
CA LEU A 406 -6.00 27.53 15.90
C LEU A 406 -6.33 28.94 16.41
N GLY A 407 -7.42 29.52 15.89
CA GLY A 407 -7.74 30.92 16.16
C GLY A 407 -6.71 31.88 15.55
N GLY A 408 -6.13 32.74 16.39
CA GLY A 408 -5.07 33.67 16.00
C GLY A 408 -3.65 33.09 16.11
N ALA A 409 -3.50 31.82 16.48
CA ALA A 409 -2.21 31.14 16.58
C ALA A 409 -2.00 30.17 15.41
N VAL A 410 -0.75 30.03 14.97
CA VAL A 410 -0.34 29.06 13.96
C VAL A 410 0.65 28.09 14.58
N HIS A 411 0.38 26.80 14.45
CA HIS A 411 1.19 25.71 14.98
C HIS A 411 1.68 24.79 13.85
N VAL A 412 2.89 24.26 14.02
CA VAL A 412 3.45 23.19 13.21
C VAL A 412 3.42 21.91 14.03
N LEU A 413 2.84 20.86 13.47
CA LEU A 413 2.80 19.51 14.02
C LEU A 413 3.79 18.63 13.23
N THR A 414 4.83 18.14 13.89
CA THR A 414 5.79 17.21 13.30
C THR A 414 5.25 15.79 13.41
N LEU A 415 4.79 15.25 12.27
CA LEU A 415 4.35 13.87 12.06
C LEU A 415 5.55 12.93 12.08
N ARG A 416 5.34 11.68 12.50
CA ARG A 416 6.36 10.65 12.27
C ARG A 416 6.43 10.35 10.77
N PRO A 417 7.58 9.91 10.24
CA PRO A 417 7.67 9.46 8.86
C PRO A 417 6.61 8.38 8.57
N PRO A 418 6.05 8.37 7.36
CA PRO A 418 4.95 7.48 6.99
C PRO A 418 5.36 6.04 7.25
N GLN A 419 4.63 5.36 8.16
CA GLN A 419 4.80 3.94 8.33
C GLN A 419 4.10 3.22 7.17
N PRO A 420 4.69 2.14 6.63
CA PRO A 420 3.99 1.28 5.71
C PRO A 420 2.69 0.77 6.34
N VAL A 421 1.60 0.73 5.57
CA VAL A 421 0.31 0.21 6.03
C VAL A 421 0.48 -1.22 6.55
N SER A 422 -0.02 -1.51 7.75
CA SER A 422 -0.13 -2.91 8.18
C SER A 422 -1.21 -3.59 7.34
N LEU A 423 -0.81 -4.49 6.45
CA LEU A 423 -1.71 -5.31 5.67
C LEU A 423 -2.60 -6.18 6.59
N LEU A 424 -2.08 -6.65 7.73
CA LEU A 424 -2.87 -7.40 8.71
C LEU A 424 -4.02 -6.58 9.27
N SER A 425 -3.80 -5.27 9.51
CA SER A 425 -4.86 -4.36 9.95
C SER A 425 -5.94 -4.17 8.87
N LEU A 426 -5.55 -4.12 7.59
CA LEU A 426 -6.49 -4.06 6.47
C LEU A 426 -7.33 -5.33 6.41
N VAL A 427 -6.68 -6.50 6.46
CA VAL A 427 -7.38 -7.77 6.33
C VAL A 427 -8.28 -8.07 7.54
N ALA A 428 -7.91 -7.63 8.75
CA ALA A 428 -8.77 -7.70 9.93
C ALA A 428 -10.06 -6.87 9.77
N ARG A 429 -10.06 -5.78 9.00
CA ARG A 429 -11.29 -5.03 8.70
C ARG A 429 -12.15 -5.74 7.65
N LEU A 430 -11.53 -6.45 6.72
CA LEU A 430 -12.25 -7.27 5.75
C LEU A 430 -12.96 -8.43 6.41
N SER A 431 -12.32 -9.09 7.39
CA SER A 431 -12.98 -10.16 8.15
C SER A 431 -14.17 -9.65 8.96
N VAL A 432 -14.06 -8.48 9.60
CA VAL A 432 -15.18 -7.83 10.32
C VAL A 432 -16.30 -7.40 9.36
N SER A 433 -15.95 -6.86 8.19
CA SER A 433 -16.94 -6.41 7.20
C SER A 433 -17.67 -7.59 6.55
N ALA A 434 -16.96 -8.68 6.24
CA ALA A 434 -17.54 -9.92 5.75
C ALA A 434 -18.49 -10.56 6.79
N ALA A 435 -18.08 -10.58 8.07
CA ALA A 435 -18.93 -11.05 9.16
C ALA A 435 -20.20 -10.18 9.35
N ALA A 436 -20.07 -8.86 9.22
CA ALA A 436 -21.20 -7.93 9.31
C ALA A 436 -22.17 -8.05 8.11
N ALA A 437 -21.66 -8.35 6.92
CA ALA A 437 -22.47 -8.61 5.73
C ALA A 437 -23.27 -9.92 5.87
N ALA A 438 -22.65 -10.99 6.40
CA ALA A 438 -23.31 -12.26 6.69
C ALA A 438 -24.42 -12.13 7.76
N GLY A 439 -24.22 -11.26 8.76
CA GLY A 439 -25.19 -11.04 9.84
C GLY A 439 -26.46 -10.26 9.47
N LYS A 440 -26.52 -9.60 8.31
CA LYS A 440 -27.69 -8.79 7.88
C LYS A 440 -28.78 -9.59 7.15
N GLY A 441 -28.61 -10.90 6.97
CA GLY A 441 -29.53 -11.77 6.23
C GLY A 441 -30.73 -12.35 7.00
N GLY A 442 -30.90 -12.10 8.30
CA GLY A 442 -31.96 -12.76 9.09
C GLY A 442 -32.59 -11.86 10.15
N LYS A 443 -33.78 -11.33 9.88
CA LYS A 443 -34.72 -10.89 10.92
C LYS A 443 -35.86 -11.90 10.98
N GLU A 444 -35.77 -12.86 11.90
CA GLU A 444 -36.90 -13.32 12.71
C GLU A 444 -36.43 -14.18 13.90
N ALA A 445 -36.85 -13.77 15.10
CA ALA A 445 -36.95 -14.47 16.39
C ALA A 445 -35.72 -15.09 17.09
N GLY A 446 -35.42 -14.53 18.29
CA GLY A 446 -35.05 -15.32 19.48
C GLY A 446 -33.56 -15.31 19.88
N GLY A 447 -33.26 -14.76 21.06
CA GLY A 447 -31.91 -14.67 21.60
C GLY A 447 -31.19 -16.01 21.81
N GLY A 448 -29.91 -16.03 21.47
CA GLY A 448 -28.98 -17.12 21.72
C GLY A 448 -27.62 -16.77 21.15
N ALA A 449 -26.64 -16.59 22.02
CA ALA A 449 -25.25 -16.31 21.70
C ALA A 449 -24.61 -17.41 20.83
N GLY A 450 -23.50 -17.05 20.17
CA GLY A 450 -22.70 -17.84 19.23
C GLY A 450 -22.76 -19.36 19.38
N ARG A 451 -23.35 -20.02 18.38
CA ARG A 451 -23.20 -21.48 18.15
C ARG A 451 -23.52 -21.94 16.71
N GLY A 452 -23.78 -21.02 15.77
CA GLY A 452 -24.33 -21.36 14.46
C GLY A 452 -23.35 -21.84 13.38
N VAL A 453 -22.06 -21.50 13.45
CA VAL A 453 -21.11 -21.82 12.36
C VAL A 453 -20.61 -23.28 12.42
N ALA A 454 -20.69 -23.92 13.59
CA ALA A 454 -20.25 -25.32 13.76
C ALA A 454 -21.30 -26.36 13.31
N ALA A 455 -22.56 -25.98 13.16
CA ALA A 455 -23.64 -26.90 12.81
C ALA A 455 -23.79 -27.09 11.28
N GLU A 456 -23.45 -26.09 10.46
CA GLU A 456 -23.50 -26.21 8.99
C GLU A 456 -22.28 -26.92 8.38
N LEU A 457 -21.17 -27.06 9.12
CA LEU A 457 -20.00 -27.85 8.67
C LEU A 457 -20.17 -29.37 8.88
N ALA A 458 -21.17 -29.81 9.65
CA ALA A 458 -21.40 -31.21 10.00
C ALA A 458 -22.31 -31.97 9.00
N ALA A 459 -22.75 -31.32 7.92
CA ALA A 459 -23.65 -31.89 6.91
C ALA A 459 -23.01 -32.03 5.51
N LEU A 460 -21.69 -32.27 5.43
CA LEU A 460 -21.04 -32.66 4.19
C LEU A 460 -21.12 -34.19 4.01
N PRO A 461 -21.60 -34.71 2.86
CA PRO A 461 -21.55 -36.14 2.59
C PRO A 461 -20.09 -36.61 2.42
N ALA A 462 -19.83 -37.86 2.83
CA ALA A 462 -18.52 -38.51 2.76
C ALA A 462 -17.88 -38.44 1.35
N PRO A 463 -16.53 -38.41 1.24
CA PRO A 463 -15.85 -38.29 -0.04
C PRO A 463 -16.20 -39.46 -0.97
N VAL A 464 -16.68 -39.11 -2.17
CA VAL A 464 -16.86 -40.05 -3.28
C VAL A 464 -15.49 -40.59 -3.69
N THR A 465 -15.28 -41.89 -3.54
CA THR A 465 -14.17 -42.61 -4.16
C THR A 465 -14.34 -42.56 -5.68
N LEU A 466 -13.46 -41.84 -6.37
CA LEU A 466 -13.40 -41.84 -7.83
C LEU A 466 -12.71 -43.13 -8.30
N ASP A 467 -13.49 -43.96 -9.00
CA ASP A 467 -13.06 -45.16 -9.70
C ASP A 467 -12.30 -44.77 -10.99
N ALA A 468 -11.11 -45.36 -11.19
CA ALA A 468 -10.18 -45.03 -12.27
C ALA A 468 -10.53 -45.66 -13.63
N SER A 469 -11.79 -46.05 -13.87
CA SER A 469 -12.20 -46.85 -15.03
C SER A 469 -13.11 -46.14 -16.03
N LEU A 470 -13.39 -44.83 -15.89
CA LEU A 470 -14.31 -44.09 -16.78
C LEU A 470 -13.69 -43.23 -17.89
N LEU A 471 -12.42 -43.46 -18.26
CA LEU A 471 -11.78 -42.79 -19.41
C LEU A 471 -11.29 -43.79 -20.48
N ALA A 472 -12.16 -44.73 -20.86
CA ALA A 472 -11.94 -45.58 -22.02
C ALA A 472 -13.17 -45.59 -22.95
N GLY A 473 -13.00 -45.00 -24.14
CA GLY A 473 -13.77 -45.33 -25.34
C GLY A 473 -14.77 -44.29 -25.81
N ALA A 474 -14.48 -43.63 -26.94
CA ALA A 474 -15.00 -44.06 -28.25
C ALA A 474 -14.72 -43.00 -29.33
N ALA A 475 -14.26 -43.50 -30.48
CA ALA A 475 -13.89 -42.76 -31.67
C ALA A 475 -15.10 -42.29 -32.49
N GLY A 476 -14.85 -41.33 -33.39
CA GLY A 476 -15.53 -41.25 -34.68
C GLY A 476 -16.01 -39.86 -35.10
N GLY A 477 -15.58 -39.42 -36.29
CA GLY A 477 -16.40 -38.53 -37.12
C GLY A 477 -15.72 -37.31 -37.73
N ALA A 478 -15.18 -37.52 -38.93
CA ALA A 478 -14.74 -36.55 -39.93
C ALA A 478 -15.57 -35.26 -40.08
N ALA A 479 -14.90 -34.14 -40.40
CA ALA A 479 -15.16 -33.37 -41.63
C ALA A 479 -14.10 -32.28 -41.83
N ALA A 480 -13.44 -32.34 -42.98
CA ALA A 480 -12.54 -31.34 -43.53
C ALA A 480 -13.28 -30.09 -44.03
N ALA A 481 -12.61 -28.94 -44.02
CA ALA A 481 -12.65 -27.97 -45.13
C ALA A 481 -11.68 -26.78 -44.87
N ALA A 482 -10.71 -26.65 -45.79
CA ALA A 482 -10.13 -25.43 -46.38
C ALA A 482 -9.98 -24.18 -45.50
N SER A 483 -8.75 -23.72 -45.21
CA SER A 483 -7.90 -22.85 -46.08
C SER A 483 -8.61 -21.54 -46.47
N ALA A 484 -8.04 -20.34 -46.41
CA ALA A 484 -6.65 -19.94 -46.58
C ALA A 484 -6.50 -18.43 -46.28
N ALA A 485 -5.24 -17.99 -46.35
CA ALA A 485 -4.77 -16.65 -46.72
C ALA A 485 -4.69 -15.59 -45.60
N ALA A 486 -3.47 -15.34 -45.13
CA ALA A 486 -2.65 -14.26 -45.71
C ALA A 486 -1.29 -14.20 -45.02
N ALA A 487 -0.32 -14.93 -45.58
CA ALA A 487 1.10 -14.65 -45.42
C ALA A 487 1.57 -14.01 -46.73
N ALA A 488 2.06 -12.77 -46.66
CA ALA A 488 2.91 -12.17 -47.68
C ALA A 488 3.62 -10.94 -47.10
N ALA A 489 4.94 -11.08 -46.87
CA ALA A 489 6.01 -10.06 -46.87
C ALA A 489 7.06 -10.45 -45.80
N VAL A 490 8.36 -10.63 -46.04
CA VAL A 490 9.28 -10.50 -47.17
C VAL A 490 10.52 -11.30 -46.73
N ALA A 491 11.03 -12.21 -47.55
CA ALA A 491 12.43 -12.67 -47.44
C ALA A 491 12.95 -12.93 -48.86
N ALA A 492 13.71 -11.97 -49.37
CA ALA A 492 14.51 -12.12 -50.58
C ALA A 492 15.87 -12.69 -50.19
N ALA A 493 16.23 -13.84 -50.74
CA ALA A 493 17.52 -14.06 -51.41
C ALA A 493 17.64 -15.51 -51.89
N THR A 494 17.71 -15.63 -53.22
CA THR A 494 18.47 -16.61 -54.01
C THR A 494 18.04 -18.08 -54.04
N GLY A 495 17.51 -18.48 -55.20
CA GLY A 495 18.10 -19.57 -56.00
C GLY A 495 17.22 -20.79 -56.24
N ASP A 496 16.59 -20.82 -57.42
CA ASP A 496 15.92 -21.97 -58.05
C ASP A 496 16.73 -23.28 -57.98
N ASP A 497 16.09 -24.40 -57.61
CA ASP A 497 15.61 -25.35 -58.62
C ASP A 497 14.67 -26.38 -57.98
N SER A 498 13.49 -26.50 -58.57
CA SER A 498 12.41 -27.39 -58.19
C SER A 498 12.55 -28.77 -58.83
N ALA A 499 12.46 -29.83 -58.04
CA ALA A 499 11.95 -31.12 -58.50
C ALA A 499 11.24 -31.84 -57.35
N ASP A 500 10.03 -32.30 -57.65
CA ASP A 500 9.08 -33.00 -56.80
C ASP A 500 9.70 -34.08 -55.92
N VAL A 501 9.49 -33.95 -54.61
CA VAL A 501 9.47 -35.10 -53.70
C VAL A 501 8.10 -35.14 -53.05
N LEU A 502 7.33 -36.13 -53.50
CA LEU A 502 6.07 -36.61 -52.96
C LEU A 502 6.07 -36.57 -51.43
N LEU A 503 4.96 -36.09 -50.88
CA LEU A 503 4.58 -36.22 -49.47
C LEU A 503 4.55 -37.71 -49.09
N ALA A 504 5.69 -38.26 -48.69
CA ALA A 504 5.78 -39.49 -47.94
C ALA A 504 5.25 -39.23 -46.53
N GLU A 505 4.38 -40.11 -46.04
CA GLU A 505 3.99 -40.17 -44.63
C GLU A 505 5.24 -40.08 -43.75
N VAL A 506 5.27 -39.07 -42.86
CA VAL A 506 6.37 -38.88 -41.93
C VAL A 506 6.50 -40.14 -41.07
N PRO A 507 7.60 -40.91 -41.18
CA PRO A 507 7.75 -42.14 -40.41
C PRO A 507 7.92 -41.79 -38.92
N ALA A 508 7.49 -42.71 -38.05
CA ALA A 508 7.64 -42.62 -36.59
C ALA A 508 9.10 -42.36 -36.12
N SER A 509 10.09 -42.43 -37.01
CA SER A 509 11.48 -41.98 -36.81
C SER A 509 11.68 -40.47 -36.61
N ALA A 510 10.66 -39.61 -36.80
CA ALA A 510 10.79 -38.20 -36.45
C ALA A 510 10.77 -37.96 -34.92
N VAL A 511 10.29 -38.93 -34.14
CA VAL A 511 10.30 -38.89 -32.67
C VAL A 511 11.72 -39.11 -32.14
N THR A 512 12.59 -39.87 -32.84
CA THR A 512 13.95 -40.14 -32.37
C THR A 512 14.87 -38.91 -32.41
N ARG A 513 14.73 -38.04 -33.42
CA ARG A 513 15.56 -36.82 -33.54
C ARG A 513 15.41 -35.83 -32.37
N GLY A 514 14.24 -35.79 -31.74
CA GLY A 514 13.98 -34.85 -30.65
C GLY A 514 14.74 -35.18 -29.36
N ASP A 515 14.87 -36.48 -29.07
CA ASP A 515 15.58 -36.95 -27.88
C ASP A 515 17.09 -36.99 -28.13
N ASP A 516 17.52 -37.21 -29.37
CA ASP A 516 18.92 -37.04 -29.79
C ASP A 516 19.45 -35.62 -29.52
N ILE A 517 18.64 -34.58 -29.78
CA ILE A 517 19.01 -33.18 -29.50
C ILE A 517 19.16 -32.95 -28.00
N CYS A 518 18.23 -33.43 -27.18
CA CYS A 518 18.31 -33.26 -25.73
C CYS A 518 19.52 -33.99 -25.14
N ASN A 519 19.79 -35.22 -25.59
CA ASN A 519 20.95 -35.99 -25.14
C ASN A 519 22.26 -35.31 -25.55
N SER A 520 22.35 -34.78 -26.79
CA SER A 520 23.52 -34.03 -27.23
C SER A 520 23.75 -32.75 -26.40
N LEU A 521 22.68 -32.01 -26.09
CA LEU A 521 22.78 -30.83 -25.22
C LEU A 521 23.17 -31.18 -23.78
N ILE A 522 22.69 -32.31 -23.25
CA ILE A 522 23.08 -32.83 -21.93
C ILE A 522 24.59 -33.12 -21.92
N GLU A 523 25.10 -33.86 -22.92
CA GLU A 523 26.52 -34.19 -23.03
C GLU A 523 27.40 -32.93 -23.16
N GLN A 524 26.99 -31.97 -24.01
CA GLN A 524 27.71 -30.72 -24.21
C GLN A 524 27.74 -29.85 -22.94
N LEU A 525 26.61 -29.73 -22.23
CA LEU A 525 26.55 -28.99 -20.97
C LEU A 525 27.36 -29.67 -19.87
N ALA A 526 27.28 -30.99 -19.76
CA ALA A 526 28.05 -31.75 -18.78
C ALA A 526 29.56 -31.59 -19.02
N ALA A 527 30.00 -31.69 -20.27
CA ALA A 527 31.40 -31.47 -20.65
C ALA A 527 31.85 -30.02 -20.36
N ALA A 528 31.02 -29.02 -20.67
CA ALA A 528 31.33 -27.62 -20.40
C ALA A 528 31.44 -27.32 -18.89
N LEU A 529 30.54 -27.88 -18.08
CA LEU A 529 30.58 -27.75 -16.62
C LEU A 529 31.79 -28.47 -16.01
N ALA A 530 32.13 -29.66 -16.50
CA ALA A 530 33.32 -30.38 -16.05
C ALA A 530 34.62 -29.62 -16.39
N ALA A 531 34.70 -29.05 -17.60
CA ALA A 531 35.82 -28.21 -18.00
C ALA A 531 35.92 -26.94 -17.14
N ALA A 532 34.78 -26.29 -16.84
CA ALA A 532 34.73 -25.13 -15.95
C ALA A 532 35.21 -25.47 -14.53
N ALA A 533 34.78 -26.61 -13.99
CA ALA A 533 35.21 -27.08 -12.67
C ALA A 533 36.72 -27.38 -12.63
N ALA A 534 37.25 -28.06 -13.65
CA ALA A 534 38.68 -28.38 -13.75
C ALA A 534 39.58 -27.13 -13.90
N ALA A 535 39.08 -26.10 -14.58
CA ALA A 535 39.80 -24.85 -14.82
C ALA A 535 39.72 -23.85 -13.66
N THR A 536 39.03 -24.18 -12.56
CA THR A 536 38.89 -23.28 -11.40
C THR A 536 39.99 -23.55 -10.37
N PRO A 537 41.11 -22.79 -10.33
CA PRO A 537 42.03 -22.85 -9.20
C PRO A 537 41.30 -22.37 -7.94
N ALA A 538 41.61 -22.98 -6.80
CA ALA A 538 40.95 -22.77 -5.51
C ALA A 538 40.65 -21.28 -5.21
N GLY A 539 39.44 -20.83 -5.53
CA GLY A 539 38.93 -19.47 -5.25
C GLY A 539 38.62 -18.57 -6.45
N GLY A 540 38.92 -18.97 -7.69
CA GLY A 540 38.57 -18.19 -8.90
C GLY A 540 37.15 -18.46 -9.41
N ALA A 541 36.60 -17.54 -10.21
CA ALA A 541 35.44 -17.86 -11.05
C ALA A 541 35.95 -18.60 -12.30
N GLY A 542 35.62 -19.88 -12.44
CA GLY A 542 35.99 -20.67 -13.62
C GLY A 542 35.41 -20.12 -14.93
N PRO A 543 35.94 -20.54 -16.09
CA PRO A 543 35.40 -20.15 -17.38
C PRO A 543 33.93 -20.62 -17.48
N ALA A 544 33.04 -19.66 -17.70
CA ALA A 544 31.62 -19.94 -17.85
C ALA A 544 31.34 -20.76 -19.13
N PRO A 545 30.29 -21.60 -19.13
CA PRO A 545 29.85 -22.29 -20.33
C PRO A 545 29.52 -21.30 -21.46
N PRO A 546 29.70 -21.68 -22.74
CA PRO A 546 29.48 -20.77 -23.88
C PRO A 546 28.05 -20.22 -23.91
N ALA A 547 27.90 -18.91 -24.02
CA ALA A 547 26.58 -18.26 -24.00
C ALA A 547 25.62 -18.77 -25.09
N ALA A 548 26.16 -19.11 -26.28
CA ALA A 548 25.38 -19.66 -27.38
C ALA A 548 24.79 -21.06 -27.05
N LEU A 549 25.52 -21.88 -26.29
CA LEU A 549 25.04 -23.18 -25.83
C LEU A 549 23.89 -22.99 -24.83
N LEU A 550 24.05 -22.08 -23.87
CA LEU A 550 23.02 -21.76 -22.88
C LEU A 550 21.74 -21.24 -23.55
N GLU A 551 21.87 -20.33 -24.52
CA GLU A 551 20.74 -19.79 -25.26
C GLU A 551 20.00 -20.88 -26.06
N SER A 552 20.75 -21.79 -26.70
CA SER A 552 20.17 -22.95 -27.41
C SER A 552 19.40 -23.87 -26.46
N VAL A 553 19.93 -24.13 -25.27
CA VAL A 553 19.29 -24.96 -24.25
C VAL A 553 18.00 -24.30 -23.75
N VAL A 554 18.05 -23.01 -23.38
CA VAL A 554 16.86 -22.26 -22.91
C VAL A 554 15.78 -22.24 -23.99
N LYS A 555 16.13 -21.98 -25.25
CA LYS A 555 15.18 -22.02 -26.38
C LYS A 555 14.58 -23.41 -26.57
N THR A 556 15.39 -24.47 -26.44
CA THR A 556 14.93 -25.86 -26.58
C THR A 556 13.96 -26.24 -25.46
N VAL A 557 14.27 -25.87 -24.22
CA VAL A 557 13.39 -26.09 -23.05
C VAL A 557 12.06 -25.34 -23.22
N GLN A 558 12.12 -24.06 -23.60
CA GLN A 558 10.92 -23.25 -23.86
C GLN A 558 10.08 -23.83 -25.00
N GLY A 559 10.72 -24.22 -26.11
CA GLY A 559 10.04 -24.82 -27.26
C GLY A 559 9.36 -26.15 -26.89
N ARG A 560 10.04 -27.06 -26.18
CA ARG A 560 9.43 -28.33 -25.74
C ARG A 560 8.23 -28.09 -24.84
N ARG A 561 8.31 -27.13 -23.91
CA ARG A 561 7.19 -26.78 -23.02
C ARG A 561 6.01 -26.15 -23.77
N GLN A 562 6.27 -25.24 -24.73
CA GLN A 562 5.23 -24.67 -25.59
C GLN A 562 4.51 -25.75 -26.42
N HIS A 563 5.20 -26.84 -26.76
CA HIS A 563 4.63 -27.99 -27.47
C HIS A 563 4.11 -29.10 -26.55
N GLY A 564 4.02 -28.88 -25.23
CA GLY A 564 3.54 -29.89 -24.28
C GLY A 564 4.43 -31.14 -24.17
N ARG A 565 5.69 -31.07 -24.61
CA ARG A 565 6.64 -32.17 -24.53
C ARG A 565 7.38 -32.13 -23.20
N GLU A 566 7.63 -33.31 -22.63
CA GLU A 566 8.45 -33.44 -21.44
C GLU A 566 9.89 -33.01 -21.73
N VAL A 567 10.50 -32.36 -20.74
CA VAL A 567 11.89 -31.94 -20.75
C VAL A 567 12.64 -32.83 -19.77
N PRO A 568 13.73 -33.50 -20.18
CA PRO A 568 14.51 -34.33 -19.27
C PRO A 568 14.97 -33.55 -18.03
N ALA A 569 14.74 -34.08 -16.82
CA ALA A 569 15.11 -33.43 -15.57
C ALA A 569 16.62 -33.14 -15.47
N GLN A 570 17.44 -34.01 -16.06
CA GLN A 570 18.89 -33.82 -16.15
C GLN A 570 19.27 -32.58 -16.98
N LEU A 571 18.56 -32.32 -18.09
CA LEU A 571 18.79 -31.12 -18.90
C LEU A 571 18.42 -29.85 -18.12
N LEU A 572 17.30 -29.86 -17.39
CA LEU A 572 16.90 -28.73 -16.53
C LEU A 572 17.94 -28.45 -15.44
N SER A 573 18.42 -29.51 -14.78
CA SER A 573 19.40 -29.43 -13.71
C SER A 573 20.74 -28.91 -14.20
N LEU A 574 21.27 -29.46 -15.31
CA LEU A 574 22.51 -28.98 -15.93
C LEU A 574 22.39 -27.55 -16.44
N ALA A 575 21.26 -27.19 -17.07
CA ALA A 575 21.01 -25.82 -17.53
C ALA A 575 21.00 -24.83 -16.35
N ALA A 576 20.34 -25.18 -15.24
CA ALA A 576 20.30 -24.33 -14.06
C ALA A 576 21.70 -24.09 -13.47
N ARG A 577 22.52 -25.14 -13.32
CA ARG A 577 23.91 -25.03 -12.88
C ARG A 577 24.75 -24.18 -13.83
N ALA A 578 24.61 -24.40 -15.12
CA ALA A 578 25.39 -23.70 -16.15
C ALA A 578 25.04 -22.21 -16.22
N LEU A 579 23.76 -21.85 -16.13
CA LEU A 579 23.30 -20.46 -16.05
C LEU A 579 23.77 -19.77 -14.77
N ALA A 580 23.73 -20.46 -13.62
CA ALA A 580 24.22 -19.94 -12.35
C ALA A 580 25.74 -19.71 -12.37
N ALA A 581 26.51 -20.68 -12.90
CA ALA A 581 27.95 -20.55 -13.09
C ALA A 581 28.32 -19.38 -14.02
N ALA A 582 27.52 -19.16 -15.08
CA ALA A 582 27.66 -18.02 -15.99
C ALA A 582 27.11 -16.69 -15.43
N ARG A 583 26.52 -16.69 -14.22
CA ARG A 583 25.83 -15.54 -13.59
C ARG A 583 24.72 -14.94 -14.46
N GLN A 584 24.08 -15.75 -15.29
CA GLN A 584 22.96 -15.36 -16.16
C GLN A 584 21.61 -15.47 -15.42
N TRP A 585 21.49 -14.73 -14.31
CA TRP A 585 20.36 -14.85 -13.36
C TRP A 585 18.99 -14.55 -13.97
N GLN A 586 18.91 -13.63 -14.93
CA GLN A 586 17.68 -13.32 -15.66
C GLN A 586 17.18 -14.53 -16.47
N GLN A 587 18.08 -15.22 -17.17
CA GLN A 587 17.74 -16.42 -17.94
C GLN A 587 17.42 -17.59 -17.01
N LEU A 588 18.11 -17.72 -15.87
CA LEU A 588 17.77 -18.70 -14.85
C LEU A 588 16.35 -18.46 -14.31
N GLY A 589 15.98 -17.21 -14.02
CA GLY A 589 14.62 -16.86 -13.63
C GLY A 589 13.58 -17.28 -14.67
N ALA A 590 13.84 -17.00 -15.95
CA ALA A 590 12.96 -17.42 -17.05
C ALA A 590 12.86 -18.96 -17.18
N LEU A 591 13.98 -19.68 -16.99
CA LEU A 591 13.99 -21.14 -16.99
C LEU A 591 13.13 -21.69 -15.84
N LEU A 592 13.31 -21.16 -14.63
CA LEU A 592 12.62 -21.62 -13.42
C LEU A 592 11.09 -21.45 -13.51
N LEU A 593 10.57 -20.49 -14.28
CA LEU A 593 9.13 -20.39 -14.53
C LEU A 593 8.55 -21.64 -15.21
N HIS A 594 9.37 -22.40 -15.93
CA HIS A 594 8.97 -23.62 -16.64
C HIS A 594 9.34 -24.93 -15.94
N VAL A 595 9.97 -24.85 -14.76
CA VAL A 595 10.39 -26.02 -13.98
C VAL A 595 9.29 -26.38 -12.97
N PRO A 596 8.79 -27.62 -12.94
CA PRO A 596 7.82 -28.03 -11.93
C PRO A 596 8.48 -28.03 -10.53
N PRO A 597 7.68 -27.97 -9.44
CA PRO A 597 8.20 -28.20 -8.10
C PRO A 597 8.92 -29.55 -8.02
N GLY A 598 10.09 -29.61 -7.36
CA GLY A 598 10.95 -30.80 -7.34
C GLY A 598 11.57 -31.19 -8.71
N GLY A 599 11.54 -30.31 -9.71
CA GLY A 599 12.06 -30.60 -11.04
C GLY A 599 13.59 -30.51 -11.21
N LEU A 600 14.32 -30.05 -10.19
CA LEU A 600 15.78 -29.90 -10.19
C LEU A 600 16.42 -30.88 -9.22
N ALA A 601 17.23 -31.79 -9.76
CA ALA A 601 17.95 -32.80 -8.98
C ALA A 601 19.43 -32.41 -8.82
N GLY A 602 19.92 -32.39 -7.58
CA GLY A 602 21.32 -32.11 -7.27
C GLY A 602 21.79 -30.71 -7.71
N CYS A 603 20.96 -29.68 -7.54
CA CYS A 603 21.28 -28.29 -7.88
C CYS A 603 21.29 -27.38 -6.65
N SER A 604 21.54 -27.93 -5.47
CA SER A 604 21.52 -27.21 -4.18
C SER A 604 22.54 -26.06 -4.14
N GLU A 605 23.67 -26.20 -4.83
CA GLU A 605 24.70 -25.19 -4.99
C GLU A 605 24.21 -23.91 -5.69
N VAL A 606 23.19 -24.02 -6.56
CA VAL A 606 22.59 -22.86 -7.23
C VAL A 606 21.88 -21.96 -6.23
N LEU A 607 21.27 -22.54 -5.19
CA LEU A 607 20.63 -21.79 -4.10
C LEU A 607 21.66 -20.96 -3.33
N ALA A 608 22.78 -21.57 -2.95
CA ALA A 608 23.89 -20.89 -2.28
C ALA A 608 24.50 -19.78 -3.14
N ALA A 609 24.69 -20.04 -4.45
CA ALA A 609 25.23 -19.06 -5.39
C ALA A 609 24.29 -17.86 -5.60
N ALA A 610 22.97 -18.10 -5.70
CA ALA A 610 21.97 -17.04 -5.81
C ALA A 610 21.94 -16.15 -4.56
N ALA A 611 21.99 -16.75 -3.37
CA ALA A 611 22.05 -16.02 -2.10
C ALA A 611 23.34 -15.17 -1.98
N ALA A 612 24.49 -15.75 -2.33
CA ALA A 612 25.80 -15.07 -2.29
C ALA A 612 25.90 -13.91 -3.29
N THR A 613 25.21 -13.99 -4.43
CA THR A 613 25.18 -12.93 -5.47
C THR A 613 23.99 -11.98 -5.34
N ALA A 614 23.30 -12.00 -4.19
CA ALA A 614 22.16 -11.14 -3.86
C ALA A 614 20.98 -11.23 -4.84
N GLN A 615 20.79 -12.39 -5.48
CA GLN A 615 19.68 -12.66 -6.41
C GLN A 615 18.44 -13.15 -5.66
N TYR A 616 18.01 -12.35 -4.68
CA TYR A 616 17.00 -12.73 -3.70
C TYR A 616 15.63 -13.06 -4.30
N GLY A 617 15.27 -12.44 -5.43
CA GLY A 617 14.02 -12.75 -6.14
C GLY A 617 13.92 -14.19 -6.68
N LEU A 618 15.05 -14.89 -6.82
CA LEU A 618 15.06 -16.28 -7.30
C LEU A 618 14.92 -17.31 -6.16
N LEU A 619 15.16 -16.91 -4.91
CA LEU A 619 15.22 -17.86 -3.77
C LEU A 619 13.90 -18.62 -3.56
N PRO A 620 12.70 -17.98 -3.53
CA PRO A 620 11.46 -18.72 -3.32
C PRO A 620 11.22 -19.77 -4.41
N ARG A 621 11.47 -19.40 -5.68
CA ARG A 621 11.28 -20.31 -6.80
C ARG A 621 12.29 -21.47 -6.79
N LEU A 622 13.56 -21.19 -6.50
CA LEU A 622 14.58 -22.23 -6.33
C LEU A 622 14.21 -23.21 -5.22
N CYS A 623 13.73 -22.71 -4.07
CA CYS A 623 13.31 -23.57 -2.96
C CYS A 623 12.15 -24.50 -3.37
N THR A 624 11.23 -24.07 -4.23
CA THR A 624 10.16 -24.96 -4.73
C THR A 624 10.62 -25.94 -5.78
N CYS A 625 11.60 -25.57 -6.63
CA CYS A 625 12.02 -26.37 -7.77
C CYS A 625 13.05 -27.44 -7.41
N LEU A 626 13.75 -27.31 -6.28
CA LEU A 626 14.72 -28.31 -5.81
C LEU A 626 13.98 -29.51 -5.23
N ASP A 627 14.37 -30.71 -5.67
CA ASP A 627 13.83 -31.99 -5.15
C ASP A 627 14.44 -32.32 -3.78
N ASP A 628 15.76 -32.20 -3.67
CA ASP A 628 16.53 -32.36 -2.44
C ASP A 628 17.51 -31.19 -2.30
N VAL A 629 17.65 -30.69 -1.07
CA VAL A 629 18.52 -29.56 -0.74
C VAL A 629 19.62 -30.05 0.18
N GLU A 630 20.82 -30.15 -0.38
CA GLU A 630 22.01 -30.50 0.41
C GLU A 630 22.16 -29.56 1.62
N PRO A 631 22.25 -30.11 2.85
CA PRO A 631 22.34 -29.32 4.09
C PRO A 631 23.45 -28.28 4.09
N GLY A 632 24.60 -28.61 3.49
CA GLY A 632 25.72 -27.68 3.37
C GLY A 632 25.40 -26.45 2.51
N ALA A 633 24.73 -26.66 1.38
CA ALA A 633 24.33 -25.57 0.49
C ALA A 633 23.22 -24.70 1.11
N LEU A 634 22.27 -25.31 1.83
CA LEU A 634 21.25 -24.58 2.59
C LEU A 634 21.87 -23.68 3.66
N VAL A 635 22.79 -24.22 4.46
CA VAL A 635 23.49 -23.45 5.50
C VAL A 635 24.40 -22.37 4.89
N ALA A 636 25.01 -22.62 3.73
CA ALA A 636 25.76 -21.61 2.99
C ALA A 636 24.85 -20.46 2.51
N ALA A 637 23.64 -20.78 2.00
CA ALA A 637 22.64 -19.78 1.63
C ALA A 637 22.17 -18.96 2.85
N LEU A 638 21.90 -19.62 3.98
CA LEU A 638 21.56 -18.97 5.24
C LEU A 638 22.69 -18.03 5.71
N ALA A 639 23.94 -18.49 5.67
CA ALA A 639 25.10 -17.68 6.04
C ALA A 639 25.23 -16.44 5.14
N ALA A 640 24.99 -16.57 3.83
CA ALA A 640 25.03 -15.46 2.89
C ALA A 640 23.90 -14.43 3.13
N VAL A 641 22.67 -14.89 3.42
CA VAL A 641 21.54 -14.01 3.76
C VAL A 641 21.76 -13.33 5.12
N LEU A 642 22.34 -14.06 6.08
CA LEU A 642 22.63 -13.57 7.43
C LEU A 642 23.95 -12.80 7.54
N ALA A 643 24.71 -12.68 6.46
CA ALA A 643 25.95 -11.91 6.44
C ALA A 643 25.69 -10.41 6.73
N PRO A 644 26.70 -9.69 7.28
CA PRO A 644 26.63 -8.24 7.48
C PRO A 644 26.20 -7.50 6.22
N THR A 645 25.32 -6.51 6.38
CA THR A 645 24.77 -5.74 5.26
C THR A 645 25.82 -4.82 4.65
N THR A 646 26.07 -4.98 3.35
CA THR A 646 26.73 -3.96 2.51
C THR A 646 25.68 -3.08 1.83
N LYS A 647 26.05 -1.86 1.41
CA LYS A 647 25.12 -0.94 0.70
C LYS A 647 24.42 -1.61 -0.49
N ALA A 648 25.15 -2.40 -1.29
CA ALA A 648 24.60 -3.13 -2.43
C ALA A 648 23.57 -4.19 -1.99
N THR A 649 23.88 -4.97 -0.94
CA THR A 649 22.94 -5.97 -0.43
C THR A 649 21.69 -5.35 0.18
N VAL A 650 21.76 -4.17 0.82
CA VAL A 650 20.58 -3.48 1.35
C VAL A 650 19.62 -3.10 0.23
N ALA A 651 20.13 -2.56 -0.89
CA ALA A 651 19.29 -2.22 -2.04
C ALA A 651 18.59 -3.45 -2.62
N ALA A 652 19.32 -4.55 -2.82
CA ALA A 652 18.76 -5.80 -3.34
C ALA A 652 17.73 -6.43 -2.38
N ARG A 653 18.00 -6.42 -1.06
CA ARG A 653 17.06 -6.90 -0.04
C ARG A 653 15.78 -6.06 -0.02
N LYS A 654 15.92 -4.73 -0.09
CA LYS A 654 14.79 -3.80 -0.15
C LYS A 654 13.96 -4.04 -1.41
N GLN A 655 14.60 -4.19 -2.57
CA GLN A 655 13.89 -4.49 -3.82
C GLN A 655 13.05 -5.77 -3.73
N HIS A 656 13.60 -6.84 -3.13
CA HIS A 656 12.84 -8.07 -2.92
C HIS A 656 11.69 -7.88 -1.92
N TYR A 657 11.93 -7.19 -0.81
CA TYR A 657 10.89 -6.86 0.16
C TYR A 657 9.75 -6.05 -0.45
N ASP A 658 10.06 -5.03 -1.24
CA ASP A 658 9.07 -4.18 -1.93
C ASP A 658 8.26 -5.00 -2.95
N ALA A 659 8.90 -5.95 -3.66
CA ALA A 659 8.22 -6.86 -4.57
C ALA A 659 7.27 -7.83 -3.84
N LEU A 660 7.72 -8.42 -2.71
CA LEU A 660 6.88 -9.29 -1.89
C LEU A 660 5.71 -8.52 -1.30
N ARG A 661 5.96 -7.31 -0.82
CA ARG A 661 4.95 -6.39 -0.30
C ARG A 661 3.92 -6.03 -1.36
N ALA A 662 4.34 -5.72 -2.58
CA ALA A 662 3.42 -5.47 -3.69
C ALA A 662 2.56 -6.70 -4.03
N SER A 663 3.13 -7.91 -3.98
CA SER A 663 2.37 -9.16 -4.13
C SER A 663 1.34 -9.30 -3.00
N ALA A 664 1.73 -9.07 -1.74
CA ALA A 664 0.81 -9.11 -0.61
C ALA A 664 -0.30 -8.06 -0.69
N GLU A 665 0.01 -6.81 -1.07
CA GLU A 665 -0.95 -5.73 -1.33
C GLU A 665 -1.95 -6.13 -2.43
N ALA A 666 -1.50 -6.77 -3.50
CA ALA A 666 -2.36 -7.29 -4.56
C ALA A 666 -3.33 -8.37 -4.03
N ARG A 667 -2.88 -9.27 -3.14
CA ARG A 667 -3.74 -10.29 -2.53
C ARG A 667 -4.78 -9.72 -1.58
N VAL A 668 -4.41 -8.69 -0.81
CA VAL A 668 -5.38 -7.94 -0.01
C VAL A 668 -6.43 -7.33 -0.93
N ALA A 669 -6.02 -6.63 -2.00
CA ALA A 669 -6.95 -6.04 -2.96
C ALA A 669 -7.86 -7.08 -3.66
N GLU A 670 -7.33 -8.26 -4.00
CA GLU A 670 -8.13 -9.39 -4.52
C GLU A 670 -9.21 -9.83 -3.51
N ALA A 671 -8.85 -9.97 -2.23
CA ALA A 671 -9.79 -10.31 -1.16
C ALA A 671 -10.86 -9.24 -0.95
N GLU A 672 -10.51 -7.95 -1.07
CA GLU A 672 -11.46 -6.84 -1.00
C GLU A 672 -12.48 -6.88 -2.13
N LEU A 673 -12.01 -7.10 -3.36
CA LEU A 673 -12.87 -7.23 -4.54
C LEU A 673 -13.82 -8.42 -4.40
N ALA A 674 -13.31 -9.56 -3.91
CA ALA A 674 -14.12 -10.76 -3.66
C ALA A 674 -15.19 -10.49 -2.58
N ALA A 675 -14.86 -9.78 -1.50
CA ALA A 675 -15.80 -9.41 -0.45
C ALA A 675 -16.90 -8.44 -0.94
N CYS A 676 -16.56 -7.51 -1.84
CA CYS A 676 -17.53 -6.56 -2.40
C CYS A 676 -18.44 -7.18 -3.47
N GLY A 677 -17.92 -8.12 -4.27
CA GLY A 677 -18.63 -8.72 -5.41
C GLY A 677 -19.84 -9.58 -5.04
N GLY A 678 -19.93 -10.07 -3.80
CA GLY A 678 -21.04 -10.90 -3.33
C GLY A 678 -22.36 -10.17 -3.08
N SER A 679 -22.36 -8.83 -3.07
CA SER A 679 -23.49 -8.06 -2.50
C SER A 679 -24.26 -7.17 -3.47
N SER A 680 -23.97 -7.13 -4.78
CA SER A 680 -24.55 -6.10 -5.66
C SER A 680 -24.99 -6.49 -7.07
N LEU A 681 -25.39 -7.75 -7.34
CA LEU A 681 -26.08 -8.08 -8.60
C LEU A 681 -27.32 -8.96 -8.38
N GLY A 682 -28.30 -8.39 -7.67
CA GLY A 682 -29.70 -8.65 -7.96
C GLY A 682 -30.04 -8.02 -9.32
N ALA A 683 -30.33 -8.89 -10.29
CA ALA A 683 -30.99 -8.67 -11.57
C ALA A 683 -31.43 -7.22 -11.93
N ALA A 684 -30.68 -6.59 -12.83
CA ALA A 684 -31.24 -5.64 -13.79
C ALA A 684 -30.69 -5.99 -15.18
N ALA A 685 -31.47 -6.77 -15.92
CA ALA A 685 -31.23 -7.05 -17.32
C ALA A 685 -31.32 -5.75 -18.14
N ALA A 686 -30.18 -5.26 -18.63
CA ALA A 686 -30.12 -4.22 -19.65
C ALA A 686 -29.82 -4.88 -21.02
N PRO A 687 -30.50 -4.49 -22.11
CA PRO A 687 -30.42 -5.16 -23.40
C PRO A 687 -29.08 -4.85 -24.12
N PRO A 688 -28.63 -5.74 -25.04
CA PRO A 688 -27.36 -5.57 -25.72
C PRO A 688 -27.42 -4.44 -26.75
N PRO A 689 -26.41 -3.54 -26.82
CA PRO A 689 -26.28 -2.63 -27.93
C PRO A 689 -25.75 -3.38 -29.16
N ALA A 690 -26.51 -3.30 -30.24
CA ALA A 690 -26.07 -3.69 -31.57
C ALA A 690 -25.08 -2.66 -32.12
N GLY A 691 -23.96 -3.13 -32.68
CA GLY A 691 -23.22 -2.37 -33.70
C GLY A 691 -21.72 -2.15 -33.45
N GLY A 692 -20.90 -2.92 -34.20
CA GLY A 692 -19.81 -2.40 -35.02
C GLY A 692 -18.51 -1.91 -34.35
N GLY A 693 -17.44 -2.71 -34.48
CA GLY A 693 -16.07 -2.22 -34.25
C GLY A 693 -15.01 -3.28 -34.03
N ARG A 694 -14.74 -4.14 -35.04
CA ARG A 694 -13.58 -5.07 -35.03
C ARG A 694 -12.28 -4.28 -35.24
N ARG A 695 -11.52 -3.99 -34.17
CA ARG A 695 -10.04 -3.89 -34.16
C ARG A 695 -9.54 -3.62 -32.74
N GLY A 696 -8.75 -4.56 -32.20
CA GLY A 696 -8.04 -4.40 -30.91
C GLY A 696 -8.38 -5.46 -29.86
N ARG A 697 -8.07 -6.75 -30.11
CA ARG A 697 -8.35 -7.87 -29.17
C ARG A 697 -7.11 -8.57 -28.59
N SER A 698 -5.88 -8.10 -28.80
CA SER A 698 -4.69 -8.83 -28.30
C SER A 698 -4.24 -8.47 -26.87
N ALA A 699 -4.62 -7.31 -26.32
CA ALA A 699 -4.25 -6.93 -24.95
C ALA A 699 -5.32 -7.28 -23.88
N ALA A 700 -6.57 -7.55 -24.29
CA ALA A 700 -7.65 -7.96 -23.39
C ALA A 700 -7.67 -9.47 -23.11
N ALA A 701 -6.94 -10.28 -23.90
CA ALA A 701 -6.92 -11.73 -23.75
C ALA A 701 -6.10 -12.20 -22.54
N ALA A 702 -5.15 -11.40 -22.03
CA ALA A 702 -4.39 -11.73 -20.81
C ALA A 702 -5.18 -11.47 -19.51
N ALA A 703 -6.22 -10.63 -19.55
CA ALA A 703 -7.15 -10.43 -18.44
C ALA A 703 -8.35 -11.42 -18.47
N ALA A 704 -8.50 -12.19 -19.56
CA ALA A 704 -9.61 -13.13 -19.75
C ALA A 704 -9.32 -14.55 -19.25
N ALA A 705 -8.11 -14.80 -18.73
CA ALA A 705 -7.78 -16.03 -17.99
C ALA A 705 -7.76 -15.76 -16.47
N ALA A 706 -8.67 -14.90 -15.99
CA ALA A 706 -8.90 -14.80 -14.56
C ALA A 706 -9.35 -16.19 -14.07
N PRO A 707 -8.66 -16.80 -13.09
CA PRO A 707 -9.10 -18.07 -12.51
C PRO A 707 -10.56 -17.93 -12.02
N PRO A 708 -11.32 -19.03 -11.96
CA PRO A 708 -12.71 -19.00 -11.49
C PRO A 708 -12.82 -18.25 -10.16
N PRO A 709 -13.97 -17.60 -9.88
CA PRO A 709 -14.14 -16.77 -8.68
C PRO A 709 -13.73 -17.60 -7.46
N GLN A 710 -12.59 -17.22 -6.87
CA GLN A 710 -12.08 -17.88 -5.68
C GLN A 710 -13.09 -17.67 -4.55
N ASP A 711 -13.28 -18.69 -3.73
CA ASP A 711 -14.06 -18.60 -2.51
C ASP A 711 -13.57 -17.36 -1.71
N PRO A 712 -14.45 -16.40 -1.37
CA PRO A 712 -14.05 -15.20 -0.63
C PRO A 712 -13.34 -15.53 0.70
N ALA A 713 -13.67 -16.67 1.33
CA ALA A 713 -12.97 -17.13 2.52
C ALA A 713 -11.52 -17.52 2.23
N MET A 714 -11.27 -18.20 1.09
CA MET A 714 -9.93 -18.57 0.65
C MET A 714 -9.11 -17.34 0.25
N ALA A 715 -9.72 -16.38 -0.46
CA ALA A 715 -9.06 -15.11 -0.81
C ALA A 715 -8.66 -14.31 0.44
N LEU A 716 -9.55 -14.25 1.44
CA LEU A 716 -9.27 -13.60 2.72
C LEU A 716 -8.15 -14.31 3.48
N ALA A 717 -8.18 -15.64 3.58
CA ALA A 717 -7.15 -16.41 4.26
C ALA A 717 -5.77 -16.26 3.58
N LEU A 718 -5.74 -16.23 2.24
CA LEU A 718 -4.53 -15.95 1.47
C LEU A 718 -4.02 -14.53 1.71
N ALA A 719 -4.90 -13.53 1.76
CA ALA A 719 -4.54 -12.16 2.11
C ALA A 719 -3.97 -12.05 3.53
N GLN A 720 -4.53 -12.78 4.52
CA GLN A 720 -4.01 -12.84 5.89
C GLN A 720 -2.61 -13.46 5.92
N CYS A 721 -2.41 -14.55 5.20
CA CYS A 721 -1.10 -15.19 5.08
C CYS A 721 -0.08 -14.27 4.40
N ALA A 722 -0.47 -13.60 3.32
CA ALA A 722 0.41 -12.69 2.59
C ALA A 722 0.81 -11.47 3.44
N ALA A 723 -0.15 -10.92 4.18
CA ALA A 723 0.08 -9.84 5.13
C ALA A 723 1.03 -10.28 6.26
N ALA A 724 0.81 -11.46 6.85
CA ALA A 724 1.67 -11.99 7.91
C ALA A 724 3.11 -12.26 7.44
N ALA A 725 3.32 -12.54 6.16
CA ALA A 725 4.65 -12.74 5.57
C ALA A 725 5.44 -11.43 5.35
N VAL A 726 4.82 -10.26 5.48
CA VAL A 726 5.46 -8.96 5.18
C VAL A 726 5.42 -8.02 6.37
N ASP A 727 4.31 -8.00 7.09
CA ASP A 727 4.08 -7.09 8.21
C ASP A 727 4.96 -7.41 9.40
N GLY A 728 5.59 -6.37 9.96
CA GLY A 728 6.48 -6.50 11.10
C GLY A 728 7.85 -7.09 10.77
N TRP A 729 8.07 -7.65 9.58
CA TRP A 729 9.35 -8.25 9.16
C TRP A 729 10.30 -7.24 8.52
N SER A 730 11.59 -7.35 8.84
CA SER A 730 12.65 -6.62 8.16
C SER A 730 12.95 -7.23 6.79
N TYR A 731 13.54 -6.44 5.88
CA TYR A 731 13.97 -6.90 4.56
C TYR A 731 14.94 -8.09 4.59
N ARG A 732 15.66 -8.30 5.71
CA ARG A 732 16.57 -9.43 5.89
C ARG A 732 15.84 -10.68 6.34
N GLU A 733 14.87 -10.54 7.26
CA GLU A 733 14.10 -11.65 7.79
C GLU A 733 13.20 -12.28 6.73
N VAL A 734 12.58 -11.46 5.86
CA VAL A 734 11.75 -11.96 4.76
C VAL A 734 12.48 -12.95 3.85
N LEU A 735 13.79 -12.80 3.69
CA LEU A 735 14.60 -13.73 2.89
C LEU A 735 14.79 -15.11 3.52
N LEU A 736 14.55 -15.23 4.84
CA LEU A 736 14.64 -16.49 5.57
C LEU A 736 13.36 -17.32 5.38
N HIS A 737 12.25 -16.70 4.96
CA HIS A 737 10.95 -17.34 4.80
C HIS A 737 11.04 -18.59 3.89
N PRO A 738 11.51 -18.48 2.63
CA PRO A 738 11.59 -19.64 1.75
C PRO A 738 12.62 -20.68 2.21
N LEU A 739 13.73 -20.25 2.84
CA LEU A 739 14.80 -21.16 3.28
C LEU A 739 14.36 -22.05 4.45
N LEU A 740 13.56 -21.50 5.38
CA LEU A 740 13.07 -22.26 6.53
C LEU A 740 11.80 -23.07 6.21
N ALA A 741 11.08 -22.71 5.13
CA ALA A 741 9.91 -23.44 4.66
C ALA A 741 10.27 -24.75 3.93
N LEU A 742 11.54 -24.94 3.55
CA LEU A 742 12.00 -26.15 2.89
C LEU A 742 11.87 -27.39 3.80
N PRO A 743 11.40 -28.53 3.28
CA PRO A 743 11.53 -29.80 3.98
C PRO A 743 13.02 -30.14 4.08
N VAL A 744 13.49 -30.54 5.26
CA VAL A 744 14.91 -30.81 5.51
C VAL A 744 15.11 -32.07 6.32
N ASP A 745 16.23 -32.77 6.07
CA ASP A 745 16.71 -33.83 6.94
C ASP A 745 17.34 -33.22 8.21
N ALA A 746 16.57 -33.23 9.31
CA ALA A 746 16.89 -32.48 10.51
C ALA A 746 18.28 -32.81 11.12
N PRO A 747 18.70 -34.09 11.26
CA PRO A 747 20.03 -34.42 11.74
C PRO A 747 21.16 -33.87 10.86
N ALA A 748 21.00 -33.94 9.53
CA ALA A 748 22.03 -33.49 8.60
C ALA A 748 22.15 -31.95 8.58
N VAL A 749 21.01 -31.24 8.63
CA VAL A 749 21.00 -29.77 8.79
C VAL A 749 21.57 -29.35 10.14
N GLN A 750 21.24 -30.04 11.23
CA GLN A 750 21.81 -29.76 12.55
C GLN A 750 23.34 -29.87 12.56
N VAL A 751 23.93 -30.85 11.87
CA VAL A 751 25.39 -30.95 11.73
C VAL A 751 25.96 -29.78 10.93
N ALA A 752 25.33 -29.44 9.80
CA ALA A 752 25.77 -28.33 8.95
C ALA A 752 25.65 -26.97 9.66
N LEU A 753 24.62 -26.77 10.49
CA LEU A 753 24.36 -25.53 11.24
C LEU A 753 25.53 -25.13 12.15
N ARG A 754 26.39 -26.08 12.57
CA ARG A 754 27.59 -25.79 13.38
C ARG A 754 28.55 -24.81 12.70
N ALA A 755 28.52 -24.73 11.36
CA ALA A 755 29.32 -23.80 10.57
C ALA A 755 28.83 -22.35 10.63
N LEU A 756 27.61 -22.08 11.11
CA LEU A 756 27.10 -20.72 11.23
C LEU A 756 27.87 -19.89 12.27
N PRO A 757 28.18 -18.62 11.97
CA PRO A 757 28.79 -17.72 12.94
C PRO A 757 27.77 -17.32 14.03
N ALA A 758 28.24 -17.06 15.25
CA ALA A 758 27.40 -16.67 16.39
C ALA A 758 26.36 -15.56 16.09
N PRO A 759 26.68 -14.42 15.44
CA PRO A 759 25.68 -13.41 15.11
C PRO A 759 24.60 -13.88 14.14
N ALA A 760 24.89 -14.87 13.29
CA ALA A 760 23.88 -15.48 12.42
C ALA A 760 22.96 -16.41 13.22
N VAL A 761 23.50 -17.13 14.21
CA VAL A 761 22.73 -17.97 15.13
C VAL A 761 21.73 -17.13 15.93
N ASP A 762 22.18 -16.03 16.54
CA ASP A 762 21.28 -15.12 17.28
C ASP A 762 20.19 -14.52 16.39
N ALA A 763 20.54 -14.11 15.15
CA ALA A 763 19.57 -13.58 14.20
C ALA A 763 18.54 -14.64 13.76
N LEU A 764 18.97 -15.89 13.57
CA LEU A 764 18.08 -17.01 13.22
C LEU A 764 17.14 -17.35 14.39
N LEU A 765 17.64 -17.39 15.62
CA LEU A 765 16.81 -17.62 16.80
C LEU A 765 15.80 -16.48 17.03
N GLY A 766 16.22 -15.23 16.81
CA GLY A 766 15.32 -14.07 16.90
C GLY A 766 14.20 -14.12 15.85
N TYR A 767 14.54 -14.55 14.64
CA TYR A 767 13.58 -14.82 13.58
C TYR A 767 12.59 -15.93 13.96
N CYS A 768 13.06 -17.06 14.50
CA CYS A 768 12.19 -18.14 14.96
C CYS A 768 11.26 -17.68 16.09
N ALA A 769 11.79 -16.93 17.07
CA ALA A 769 11.00 -16.38 18.18
C ALA A 769 9.85 -15.50 17.69
N LYS A 770 10.12 -14.67 16.68
CA LYS A 770 9.11 -13.80 16.05
C LYS A 770 8.03 -14.60 15.34
N TRP A 771 8.38 -15.67 14.61
CA TRP A 771 7.39 -16.55 14.00
C TRP A 771 6.54 -17.28 15.03
N VAL A 772 7.14 -17.78 16.12
CA VAL A 772 6.36 -18.36 17.24
C VAL A 772 5.38 -17.31 17.75
N GLY A 773 5.82 -16.07 17.98
CA GLY A 773 4.97 -14.95 18.34
C GLY A 773 3.81 -14.73 17.37
N VAL A 774 4.06 -14.72 16.06
CA VAL A 774 3.02 -14.58 15.01
C VAL A 774 2.01 -15.73 15.07
N TYR A 775 2.46 -16.98 15.18
CA TYR A 775 1.57 -18.14 15.27
C TYR A 775 0.76 -18.18 16.57
N THR A 776 1.34 -17.76 17.69
CA THR A 776 0.67 -17.72 18.99
C THR A 776 -0.21 -16.50 19.20
N GLY A 777 0.09 -15.40 18.49
CA GLY A 777 -0.56 -14.10 18.64
C GLY A 777 -1.90 -13.97 17.93
N GLY A 778 -2.27 -14.92 17.07
CA GLY A 778 -3.62 -15.03 16.51
C GLY A 778 -3.67 -15.58 15.08
N GLY A 779 -4.79 -16.26 14.77
CA GLY A 779 -5.36 -16.58 13.45
C GLY A 779 -4.55 -17.43 12.46
N LEU A 780 -3.26 -17.13 12.28
CA LEU A 780 -2.47 -17.64 11.16
C LEU A 780 -2.33 -19.17 11.19
N GLY A 781 -2.23 -19.77 12.37
CA GLY A 781 -2.01 -21.22 12.52
C GLY A 781 -3.09 -22.08 11.86
N GLU A 782 -4.37 -21.73 12.05
CA GLU A 782 -5.50 -22.46 11.44
C GLU A 782 -5.68 -22.08 9.97
N LEU A 783 -5.48 -20.81 9.63
CA LEU A 783 -5.65 -20.30 8.27
C LEU A 783 -4.61 -20.85 7.30
N ALA A 784 -3.33 -20.91 7.71
CA ALA A 784 -2.24 -21.35 6.86
C ALA A 784 -2.30 -22.85 6.51
N ALA A 785 -2.97 -23.67 7.33
CA ALA A 785 -3.05 -25.11 7.10
C ALA A 785 -3.94 -25.49 5.89
N GLY A 786 -4.88 -24.62 5.50
CA GLY A 786 -5.84 -24.88 4.41
C GLY A 786 -5.56 -24.11 3.11
N VAL A 787 -4.60 -23.20 3.08
CA VAL A 787 -4.36 -22.30 1.95
C VAL A 787 -3.12 -22.72 1.17
N VAL A 788 -3.28 -22.95 -0.13
CA VAL A 788 -2.14 -23.12 -1.04
C VAL A 788 -1.49 -21.76 -1.25
N LEU A 789 -0.35 -21.53 -0.60
CA LEU A 789 0.38 -20.28 -0.72
C LEU A 789 1.00 -20.14 -2.12
N PRO A 790 0.88 -18.96 -2.76
CA PRO A 790 1.68 -18.63 -3.92
C PRO A 790 3.17 -18.80 -3.61
N GLN A 791 3.96 -19.24 -4.59
CA GLN A 791 5.38 -19.55 -4.41
C GLN A 791 6.22 -18.35 -3.97
N GLU A 792 5.74 -17.13 -4.25
CA GLU A 792 6.36 -15.89 -3.81
C GLU A 792 6.20 -15.68 -2.30
N LEU A 793 5.11 -16.18 -1.72
CA LEU A 793 4.69 -16.00 -0.32
C LEU A 793 4.98 -17.23 0.54
N LEU A 794 6.04 -17.97 0.22
CA LEU A 794 6.46 -19.12 1.02
C LEU A 794 7.01 -18.66 2.36
N PHE A 795 6.45 -19.16 3.45
CA PHE A 795 6.92 -18.96 4.82
C PHE A 795 6.84 -20.27 5.62
N PRO A 796 7.64 -20.44 6.68
CA PRO A 796 7.73 -21.71 7.41
C PRO A 796 6.50 -21.94 8.29
N TYR A 797 5.99 -23.17 8.32
CA TYR A 797 4.95 -23.58 9.26
C TYR A 797 5.46 -23.61 10.70
N LEU A 798 4.56 -23.53 11.69
CA LEU A 798 4.93 -23.56 13.11
C LEU A 798 5.82 -24.76 13.48
N HIS A 799 5.51 -25.96 12.99
CA HIS A 799 6.34 -27.15 13.27
C HIS A 799 7.77 -27.00 12.72
N GLN A 800 7.92 -26.45 11.51
CA GLN A 800 9.23 -26.17 10.91
C GLN A 800 9.97 -25.12 11.73
N VAL A 801 9.31 -24.04 12.17
CA VAL A 801 9.92 -22.99 13.01
C VAL A 801 10.47 -23.58 14.31
N LEU A 802 9.69 -24.45 14.98
CA LEU A 802 10.11 -25.12 16.21
C LEU A 802 11.25 -26.10 15.96
N GLU A 803 11.23 -26.83 14.85
CA GLU A 803 12.31 -27.74 14.45
C GLU A 803 13.61 -26.98 14.16
N TRP A 804 13.54 -25.87 13.41
CA TRP A 804 14.68 -24.98 13.17
C TRP A 804 15.24 -24.39 14.46
N ALA A 805 14.37 -23.98 15.40
CA ALA A 805 14.80 -23.51 16.71
C ALA A 805 15.53 -24.63 17.49
N ARG A 806 14.96 -25.84 17.54
CA ARG A 806 15.58 -27.02 18.18
C ARG A 806 16.96 -27.32 17.58
N MET A 807 17.03 -27.51 16.27
CA MET A 807 18.28 -27.82 15.56
C MET A 807 19.36 -26.75 15.79
N THR A 808 18.96 -25.47 15.77
CA THR A 808 19.89 -24.35 15.98
C THR A 808 20.43 -24.31 17.41
N ILE A 809 19.56 -24.52 18.41
CA ILE A 809 19.95 -24.59 19.82
C ILE A 809 20.88 -25.78 20.03
N ASP A 810 20.53 -26.97 19.55
CA ASP A 810 21.33 -28.18 19.75
C ASP A 810 22.70 -28.09 19.04
N ALA A 811 22.75 -27.50 17.84
CA ALA A 811 23.99 -27.32 17.09
C ALA A 811 24.98 -26.36 17.79
N HIS A 812 24.48 -25.40 18.58
CA HIS A 812 25.28 -24.37 19.24
C HIS A 812 25.17 -24.37 20.77
N LEU A 813 24.62 -25.44 21.39
CA LEU A 813 24.30 -25.50 22.81
C LEU A 813 25.47 -25.09 23.70
N VAL A 814 26.65 -25.66 23.45
CA VAL A 814 27.87 -25.35 24.23
C VAL A 814 28.26 -23.87 24.09
N LYS A 815 28.14 -23.29 22.89
CA LYS A 815 28.46 -21.86 22.67
C LYS A 815 27.45 -20.95 23.35
N LEU A 816 26.17 -21.31 23.32
CA LEU A 816 25.09 -20.57 23.96
C LEU A 816 25.21 -20.61 25.49
N LEU A 817 25.56 -21.77 26.07
CA LEU A 817 25.75 -21.94 27.52
C LEU A 817 27.02 -21.27 28.05
N THR A 818 28.05 -21.13 27.22
CA THR A 818 29.33 -20.50 27.61
C THR A 818 29.36 -18.99 27.34
N ALA A 819 28.33 -18.43 26.71
CA ALA A 819 28.21 -17.00 26.50
C ALA A 819 28.05 -16.25 27.84
N ARG A 820 28.74 -15.12 28.00
CA ARG A 820 28.71 -14.32 29.25
C ARG A 820 27.33 -13.71 29.55
N ALA A 821 26.47 -13.58 28.53
CA ALA A 821 25.13 -13.04 28.67
C ALA A 821 24.15 -13.95 27.93
N PRO A 822 22.94 -14.17 28.47
CA PRO A 822 21.90 -14.91 27.77
C PRO A 822 21.54 -14.18 26.47
N SER A 823 21.44 -14.92 25.37
CA SER A 823 21.02 -14.34 24.10
C SER A 823 19.61 -13.77 24.24
N PRO A 824 19.37 -12.49 23.88
CA PRO A 824 18.03 -11.91 23.95
C PRO A 824 17.04 -12.65 23.03
N ALA A 825 17.54 -13.28 21.97
CA ALA A 825 16.74 -14.13 21.09
C ALA A 825 16.19 -15.37 21.81
N LEU A 826 16.99 -16.00 22.68
CA LEU A 826 16.53 -17.15 23.47
C LEU A 826 15.47 -16.73 24.50
N GLN A 827 15.64 -15.59 25.15
CA GLN A 827 14.63 -15.06 26.08
C GLN A 827 13.31 -14.74 25.36
N SER A 828 13.40 -14.14 24.17
CA SER A 828 12.21 -13.88 23.34
C SER A 828 11.53 -15.18 22.90
N LEU A 829 12.32 -16.21 22.55
CA LEU A 829 11.80 -17.52 22.17
C LEU A 829 11.13 -18.22 23.36
N GLU A 830 11.74 -18.19 24.53
CA GLU A 830 11.18 -18.73 25.78
C GLU A 830 9.86 -18.04 26.13
N ALA A 831 9.79 -16.70 26.07
CA ALA A 831 8.57 -15.96 26.33
C ALA A 831 7.45 -16.30 25.32
N ALA A 832 7.79 -16.40 24.03
CA ALA A 832 6.82 -16.77 22.99
C ALA A 832 6.33 -18.22 23.15
N LEU A 833 7.23 -19.15 23.50
CA LEU A 833 6.90 -20.55 23.78
C LEU A 833 6.07 -20.71 25.06
N ALA A 834 6.37 -19.96 26.12
CA ALA A 834 5.58 -19.98 27.35
C ALA A 834 4.13 -19.57 27.07
N ALA A 835 3.92 -18.52 26.28
CA ALA A 835 2.59 -18.13 25.81
C ALA A 835 1.93 -19.21 24.95
N ALA A 836 2.70 -19.85 24.05
CA ALA A 836 2.23 -20.96 23.23
C ALA A 836 1.76 -22.16 24.06
N LEU A 837 2.56 -22.55 25.06
CA LEU A 837 2.30 -23.69 25.93
C LEU A 837 1.14 -23.43 26.88
N GLU A 838 0.98 -22.20 27.37
CA GLU A 838 -0.19 -21.83 28.16
C GLU A 838 -1.48 -21.95 27.33
N GLY A 839 -1.47 -21.45 26.09
CA GLY A 839 -2.58 -21.61 25.15
C GLY A 839 -2.83 -23.08 24.78
N GLY A 840 -1.76 -23.81 24.46
CA GLY A 840 -1.78 -25.22 24.09
C GLY A 840 -2.27 -26.13 25.22
N GLY A 841 -1.90 -25.85 26.47
CA GLY A 841 -2.37 -26.58 27.64
C GLY A 841 -3.88 -26.44 27.85
N ARG A 842 -4.43 -25.24 27.62
CA ARG A 842 -5.88 -24.99 27.63
C ARG A 842 -6.59 -25.75 26.51
N LEU A 843 -6.01 -25.76 25.29
CA LEU A 843 -6.57 -26.51 24.15
C LEU A 843 -6.47 -28.03 24.35
N ALA A 844 -5.37 -28.53 24.91
CA ALA A 844 -5.19 -29.95 25.19
C ALA A 844 -6.23 -30.47 26.18
N ALA A 845 -6.59 -29.67 27.20
CA ALA A 845 -7.68 -29.98 28.11
C ALA A 845 -9.04 -30.05 27.41
N LEU A 846 -9.23 -29.29 26.32
CA LEU A 846 -10.44 -29.29 25.50
C LEU A 846 -10.42 -30.33 24.38
N ARG A 847 -9.27 -30.90 24.02
CA ARG A 847 -9.12 -31.83 22.89
C ARG A 847 -10.11 -33.00 22.97
N GLY A 848 -10.22 -33.64 24.13
CA GLY A 848 -11.17 -34.75 24.32
C GLY A 848 -12.63 -34.32 24.13
N THR A 849 -12.97 -33.09 24.50
CA THR A 849 -14.31 -32.53 24.27
C THR A 849 -14.56 -32.21 22.80
N LEU A 850 -13.55 -31.71 22.08
CA LEU A 850 -13.64 -31.41 20.66
C LEU A 850 -13.70 -32.68 19.81
N GLU A 851 -12.89 -33.69 20.12
CA GLU A 851 -12.94 -35.01 19.47
C GLU A 851 -14.30 -35.68 19.69
N HIS A 852 -14.87 -35.55 20.90
CA HIS A 852 -16.21 -36.07 21.20
C HIS A 852 -17.31 -35.33 20.43
N MET A 853 -17.23 -34.00 20.33
CA MET A 853 -18.15 -33.18 19.53
C MET A 853 -18.03 -33.47 18.04
N ALA A 854 -16.81 -33.59 17.52
CA ALA A 854 -16.54 -33.88 16.10
C ALA A 854 -17.00 -35.28 15.71
N ALA A 855 -16.87 -36.26 16.62
CA ALA A 855 -17.39 -37.60 16.42
C ALA A 855 -18.93 -37.69 16.50
N ALA A 856 -19.61 -36.59 16.85
CA ALA A 856 -21.04 -36.57 17.18
C ALA A 856 -21.44 -37.68 18.16
N ALA A 857 -20.50 -38.11 19.01
CA ALA A 857 -20.73 -39.22 19.90
C ALA A 857 -21.75 -38.80 20.97
N PRO A 858 -22.73 -39.65 21.31
CA PRO A 858 -23.65 -39.34 22.39
C PRO A 858 -22.86 -39.16 23.68
N LEU A 859 -23.12 -38.06 24.40
CA LEU A 859 -22.57 -37.86 25.74
C LEU A 859 -22.85 -39.11 26.57
N PRO A 860 -21.84 -39.69 27.27
CA PRO A 860 -22.06 -40.86 28.08
C PRO A 860 -23.21 -40.58 29.03
N ALA A 861 -24.28 -41.38 28.93
CA ALA A 861 -25.47 -41.18 29.74
C ALA A 861 -25.06 -41.20 31.22
N ALA A 862 -25.66 -40.32 32.04
CA ALA A 862 -25.22 -40.09 33.42
C ALA A 862 -25.08 -41.36 34.27
N HIS A 863 -25.80 -42.44 33.94
CA HIS A 863 -25.69 -43.74 34.59
C HIS A 863 -24.41 -44.53 34.24
N MET A 864 -23.79 -44.32 33.08
CA MET A 864 -22.50 -44.94 32.71
C MET A 864 -21.30 -44.25 33.36
N ALA A 865 -21.38 -42.93 33.62
CA ALA A 865 -20.34 -42.20 34.33
C ALA A 865 -20.21 -42.63 35.81
N VAL A 866 -21.29 -43.12 36.42
CA VAL A 866 -21.28 -43.67 37.79
C VAL A 866 -20.69 -45.09 37.82
N ALA A 867 -20.83 -45.87 36.75
CA ALA A 867 -20.28 -47.23 36.66
C ALA A 867 -18.77 -47.27 36.33
N ALA A 868 -18.19 -46.18 35.83
CA ALA A 868 -16.77 -46.07 35.46
C ALA A 868 -15.89 -45.40 36.54
N GLN A 869 -16.40 -45.23 37.77
CA GLN A 869 -15.54 -44.94 38.93
C GLN A 869 -14.82 -46.24 39.30
N TYR A 870 -13.58 -46.38 38.81
CA TYR A 870 -12.58 -47.38 39.19
C TYR A 870 -12.95 -48.22 40.43
N THR A 871 -13.46 -49.44 40.22
CA THR A 871 -13.43 -50.46 41.27
C THR A 871 -12.00 -50.95 41.42
N ALA A 872 -11.31 -50.48 42.47
CA ALA A 872 -10.07 -51.08 42.91
C ALA A 872 -10.37 -52.47 43.50
N GLU A 873 -10.29 -53.51 42.67
CA GLU A 873 -10.37 -54.89 43.15
C GLU A 873 -9.05 -55.26 43.84
N VAL A 874 -9.10 -55.39 45.17
CA VAL A 874 -8.00 -55.93 45.96
C VAL A 874 -8.04 -57.46 45.83
N LEU A 875 -7.19 -58.00 44.97
CA LEU A 875 -6.95 -59.44 44.86
C LEU A 875 -6.05 -59.90 46.02
N ASP A 876 -6.59 -60.72 46.93
CA ASP A 876 -5.79 -61.41 47.95
C ASP A 876 -5.01 -62.56 47.29
N LEU A 877 -3.70 -62.37 47.13
CA LEU A 877 -2.78 -63.31 46.48
C LEU A 877 -2.37 -64.50 47.36
N ARG A 878 -3.13 -64.84 48.41
CA ARG A 878 -2.90 -66.05 49.19
C ARG A 878 -3.40 -67.28 48.45
N VAL A 879 -2.58 -67.73 47.50
CA VAL A 879 -2.61 -69.08 46.94
C VAL A 879 -2.42 -70.07 48.09
N ARG A 880 -3.34 -71.04 48.21
CA ARG A 880 -3.15 -72.27 49.01
C ARG A 880 -2.57 -73.35 48.13
#